data_AF-A0A8H4XMU7-F1
#
_entry.id   AF-A0A8H4XMU7-F1
#
_cell.length_a   1.000
_cell.length_b   1.000
_cell.length_c   1.000
_cell.angle_alpha   90.00
_cell.angle_beta   90.00
_cell.angle_gamma   90.00
#
_symmetry.space_group_name_H-M   'P 1'
#
loop_
_entity.id
_entity.type
_entity.pdbx_description
1 polymer ?
#
loop_
_entity_poly.entity_id
_entity_poly.type
_entity_poly.pdbx_seq_one_letter_code
_entity_poly.pdbx_strand_id
1 'polypeptide(L)'
;MSQATASHSRRGRSKVKSGCRTCKIRKIKCDQGRPVCHRCLSTGRVCDGYGIWGGGNSQNAHRQGSINKDKHIIACAAKPQLSRAVQPVLFPALGTQEKIYFDWFKCRTCPKLPGTFSSNFWDTLVFQAGTREPAVLHAILALSSAHKRDASDTEIRRDIQKLPYKQEQFTLQQYSKAIGHLQPHFLAKDRSSCRVALIACVVFVCLEFLRGHFKTAQLHLKNGLEILGHMQGHLDVTPGVLSLKPCRESTDDWIVEALSRLHLQVELFKHLYQHPCLVLQPVPEAGRVLADRFFSLSDAWKHMEPILNKIFLLTQQARGQLVTIEHHTSQQLVKAELVRWLEMFDTFNQVQPRSADIERDYQVLRVNHIMASIMADTCLHSDESIYDLYTDQFVLLISQLTKLWEIAAKTEKLETTVPQHLTYIPQSIVDIGWIPPLYFAAVKCRVHRIRVQAIRLLGTNPHREGIWDSRIAACVASKVMLMEEGDFYHDVDMDDDFPLASSVTLRDLSLPMLPISCRMSEVEVELSGAPMDKILLFFSASDPRIAKALQAILDRGVTGVSVTAYYRGKAVIEATAGYADVEKDRPVKLNTIFGVFSATKGVTALAVHLQAERGLIHLDDPVAKYWPEFAANGKESITIEHVLSHRSGIPQMPEGVTPELMADWAWMTQHIANYTPIFPPGKSNAYHVLVYGWILGEVVCRTDPQRRTFDRFVREELCEPLGVEDLFLGVPDSELDRVATLYGRNEEFIKDPYNVNPMPVFPGPRQHNLRAMQQAVDPGAGAITSSSALARIFAVVAEGGELDGTRLFSQERVKSFTRPREGMHDIDEIFTGPVPFGAAGFWVGGEKGMSDPLVGDHHDIIYSPGAGGSLVWADIRDRIAVSIVNNHMDAGVLAEPEPIWTGLGRAIRQVIAEI
;
A
#
# COMPACT_ATOMS: atom_id res chain seq x y z
N MET A 1 77.32 -66.35 21.21
CA MET A 1 76.50 -66.17 22.44
C MET A 1 75.97 -64.75 22.47
N SER A 2 74.66 -64.61 22.69
CA SER A 2 73.91 -63.46 23.22
C SER A 2 74.30 -62.03 22.81
N GLN A 3 73.36 -61.28 22.22
CA GLN A 3 72.45 -60.42 22.99
C GLN A 3 71.41 -59.79 22.05
N ALA A 4 70.15 -60.14 22.29
CA ALA A 4 69.00 -59.45 21.74
C ALA A 4 68.85 -58.09 22.43
N THR A 5 68.78 -57.01 21.64
CA THR A 5 68.41 -55.68 22.14
C THR A 5 66.92 -55.45 21.88
N ALA A 6 66.17 -55.32 22.97
CA ALA A 6 64.74 -55.10 22.98
C ALA A 6 64.39 -53.73 22.38
N SER A 7 63.49 -53.73 21.40
CA SER A 7 62.86 -52.52 20.88
C SER A 7 61.80 -52.03 21.86
N HIS A 8 62.02 -50.85 22.45
CA HIS A 8 60.99 -50.16 23.22
C HIS A 8 59.86 -49.71 22.29
N SER A 9 58.76 -50.46 22.26
CA SER A 9 57.49 -49.99 21.70
C SER A 9 56.94 -48.86 22.59
N ARG A 10 56.87 -47.64 22.03
CA ARG A 10 56.23 -46.51 22.72
C ARG A 10 54.72 -46.73 22.75
N ARG A 11 54.17 -46.86 23.96
CA ARG A 11 52.73 -46.76 24.28
C ARG A 11 52.08 -45.62 23.49
N GLY A 12 51.08 -45.96 22.67
CA GLY A 12 50.26 -44.99 21.96
C GLY A 12 49.51 -44.09 22.95
N ARG A 13 49.85 -42.81 22.97
CA ARG A 13 49.11 -41.79 23.75
C ARG A 13 47.75 -41.54 23.08
N SER A 14 46.72 -41.40 23.90
CA SER A 14 45.35 -41.10 23.46
C SER A 14 45.31 -39.83 22.61
N LYS A 15 44.53 -39.88 21.52
CA LYS A 15 44.32 -38.75 20.63
C LYS A 15 43.54 -37.67 21.39
N VAL A 16 44.23 -36.58 21.77
CA VAL A 16 43.58 -35.41 22.37
C VAL A 16 42.67 -34.78 21.31
N LYS A 17 41.35 -34.82 21.55
CA LYS A 17 40.32 -34.36 20.60
C LYS A 17 40.40 -32.86 20.28
N SER A 18 41.10 -32.05 21.08
CA SER A 18 41.09 -30.58 21.02
C SER A 18 42.32 -29.91 20.35
N GLY A 19 43.28 -30.65 19.77
CA GLY A 19 44.43 -30.04 19.08
C GLY A 19 44.11 -29.50 17.67
N CYS A 20 44.91 -28.55 17.15
CA CYS A 20 44.73 -28.03 15.78
C CYS A 20 45.04 -29.12 14.76
N ARG A 21 44.46 -29.03 13.56
CA ARG A 21 44.56 -30.05 12.52
C ARG A 21 46.03 -30.24 12.08
N THR A 22 46.82 -29.17 11.98
CA THR A 22 48.27 -29.26 11.69
C THR A 22 49.05 -29.99 12.79
N CYS A 23 48.81 -29.71 14.07
CA CYS A 23 49.45 -30.43 15.17
C CYS A 23 48.97 -31.88 15.27
N LYS A 24 47.69 -32.16 14.96
CA LYS A 24 47.13 -33.52 14.90
C LYS A 24 47.74 -34.35 13.78
N ILE A 25 47.88 -33.78 12.58
CA ILE A 25 48.57 -34.41 11.44
C ILE A 25 50.02 -34.72 11.82
N ARG A 26 50.68 -33.75 12.48
CA ARG A 26 52.05 -33.89 12.98
C ARG A 26 52.16 -34.79 14.23
N LYS A 27 51.04 -35.30 14.77
CA LYS A 27 50.94 -36.12 15.99
C LYS A 27 51.66 -35.51 17.22
N ILE A 28 51.67 -34.19 17.33
CA ILE A 28 52.25 -33.45 18.47
C ILE A 28 51.15 -32.80 19.33
N LYS A 29 51.40 -32.67 20.64
CA LYS A 29 50.45 -32.04 21.56
C LYS A 29 50.37 -30.54 21.27
N CYS A 30 49.19 -30.09 20.86
CA CYS A 30 48.89 -28.70 20.58
C CYS A 30 48.70 -27.94 21.90
N ASP A 31 49.29 -26.76 22.00
CA ASP A 31 49.17 -25.81 23.12
C ASP A 31 47.84 -25.03 23.11
N GLN A 32 47.03 -25.19 22.06
CA GLN A 32 45.67 -24.64 21.93
C GLN A 32 45.56 -23.10 21.85
N GLY A 33 46.68 -22.38 21.65
CA GLY A 33 46.66 -20.94 21.37
C GLY A 33 45.80 -20.57 20.14
N ARG A 34 45.06 -19.47 20.21
CA ARG A 34 44.17 -18.93 19.15
C ARG A 34 44.60 -17.50 18.79
N PRO A 35 44.62 -17.07 17.51
CA PRO A 35 44.13 -17.76 16.31
C PRO A 35 45.08 -18.84 15.73
N VAL A 36 46.33 -18.88 16.17
CA VAL A 36 47.36 -19.85 15.74
C VAL A 36 48.02 -20.42 16.99
N CYS A 37 48.22 -21.75 17.06
CA CYS A 37 48.93 -22.33 18.20
C CYS A 37 50.43 -22.02 18.12
N HIS A 38 51.08 -21.83 19.27
CA HIS A 38 52.49 -21.45 19.32
C HIS A 38 53.37 -22.51 18.64
N ARG A 39 52.99 -23.79 18.70
CA ARG A 39 53.71 -24.89 18.03
C ARG A 39 53.68 -24.80 16.50
N CYS A 40 52.68 -24.17 15.91
CA CYS A 40 52.64 -23.91 14.46
C CYS A 40 53.38 -22.61 14.14
N LEU A 41 53.14 -21.55 14.90
CA LEU A 41 53.78 -20.24 14.76
C LEU A 41 55.31 -20.33 14.87
N SER A 42 55.83 -20.95 15.92
CA SER A 42 57.26 -21.06 16.19
C SER A 42 58.02 -21.93 15.19
N THR A 43 57.30 -22.62 14.31
CA THR A 43 57.89 -23.48 13.27
C THR A 43 57.60 -22.97 11.86
N GLY A 44 57.08 -21.75 11.74
CA GLY A 44 56.77 -21.09 10.46
C GLY A 44 55.67 -21.79 9.65
N ARG A 45 54.84 -22.62 10.28
CA ARG A 45 53.82 -23.43 9.59
C ARG A 45 52.43 -22.84 9.77
N VAL A 46 51.63 -22.90 8.71
CA VAL A 46 50.21 -22.53 8.74
C VAL A 46 49.46 -23.45 9.71
N CYS A 47 48.70 -22.86 10.63
CA CYS A 47 47.89 -23.59 11.59
C CYS A 47 46.46 -23.74 11.04
N ASP A 48 46.13 -24.94 10.59
CA ASP A 48 44.87 -25.31 9.93
C ASP A 48 43.64 -25.31 10.86
N GLY A 49 43.74 -24.68 12.03
CA GLY A 49 42.63 -24.52 12.97
C GLY A 49 42.10 -25.84 13.54
N TYR A 50 40.89 -25.82 14.11
CA TYR A 50 40.40 -26.86 15.02
C TYR A 50 39.17 -27.67 14.54
N GLY A 51 38.72 -27.53 13.29
CA GLY A 51 37.60 -28.31 12.72
C GLY A 51 36.23 -27.64 12.93
N ILE A 52 35.61 -27.30 11.81
CA ILE A 52 34.47 -26.39 11.60
C ILE A 52 33.06 -26.86 11.91
N TRP A 53 32.89 -28.05 12.44
CA TRP A 53 31.60 -28.73 12.54
C TRP A 53 31.57 -29.44 13.88
N GLY A 54 30.90 -28.85 14.87
CA GLY A 54 30.27 -29.65 15.91
C GLY A 54 29.17 -30.44 15.19
N GLY A 55 29.39 -31.74 15.02
CA GLY A 55 28.58 -32.59 14.16
C GLY A 55 27.13 -32.77 14.62
N GLY A 56 26.27 -33.07 13.66
CA GLY A 56 24.87 -33.45 13.89
C GLY A 56 24.05 -33.54 12.61
N ASN A 57 24.44 -34.39 11.65
CA ASN A 57 23.50 -34.96 10.67
C ASN A 57 23.25 -36.41 11.10
N SER A 58 22.05 -36.71 11.57
CA SER A 58 21.54 -38.08 11.66
C SER A 58 20.01 -38.08 11.75
N GLN A 59 19.35 -38.19 10.60
CA GLN A 59 18.10 -38.93 10.51
C GLN A 59 18.41 -40.24 9.77
N ASN A 60 17.84 -41.33 10.28
CA ASN A 60 17.92 -42.74 9.84
C ASN A 60 19.01 -43.62 10.49
N ALA A 61 18.69 -44.10 11.70
CA ALA A 61 18.96 -45.49 12.09
C ALA A 61 17.98 -45.94 13.19
N HIS A 62 16.94 -46.69 12.80
CA HIS A 62 16.25 -47.59 13.73
C HIS A 62 17.23 -48.69 14.18
N ARG A 63 17.48 -48.81 15.50
CA ARG A 63 17.42 -50.07 16.29
C ARG A 63 17.92 -49.87 17.73
N GLN A 64 17.02 -50.20 18.66
CA GLN A 64 17.18 -50.82 19.99
C GLN A 64 18.43 -50.51 20.88
N GLY A 65 18.16 -50.13 22.14
CA GLY A 65 18.94 -50.61 23.30
C GLY A 65 19.31 -49.61 24.41
N SER A 66 18.44 -49.49 25.43
CA SER A 66 18.73 -49.60 26.88
C SER A 66 19.78 -48.72 27.63
N ILE A 67 19.27 -47.92 28.60
CA ILE A 67 19.71 -47.73 30.02
C ILE A 67 21.12 -47.13 30.33
N ASN A 68 21.19 -45.92 30.94
CA ASN A 68 21.35 -45.64 32.40
C ASN A 68 21.92 -44.24 32.75
N LYS A 69 21.19 -43.53 33.63
CA LYS A 69 21.55 -42.75 34.85
C LYS A 69 22.80 -41.83 34.99
N ASP A 70 22.46 -40.64 35.52
CA ASP A 70 23.13 -39.80 36.53
C ASP A 70 24.46 -39.08 36.24
N LYS A 71 24.42 -37.72 36.24
CA LYS A 71 24.95 -36.86 37.34
C LYS A 71 25.04 -35.37 36.93
N HIS A 72 24.42 -34.52 37.76
CA HIS A 72 24.60 -33.06 37.86
C HIS A 72 26.06 -32.67 38.13
N ILE A 73 26.57 -31.60 37.49
CA ILE A 73 27.38 -30.52 38.13
C ILE A 73 27.17 -29.18 37.36
N ILE A 74 26.92 -28.14 38.15
CA ILE A 74 26.72 -26.70 37.85
C ILE A 74 28.07 -26.02 37.54
N ALA A 75 28.15 -25.11 36.55
CA ALA A 75 28.88 -23.82 36.65
C ALA A 75 28.89 -23.00 35.35
N CYS A 76 28.26 -21.82 35.44
CA CYS A 76 28.71 -20.49 35.01
C CYS A 76 29.22 -20.25 33.58
N ALA A 77 28.37 -19.54 32.83
CA ALA A 77 28.65 -18.32 32.06
C ALA A 77 30.02 -18.18 31.38
N ALA A 78 30.05 -18.37 30.05
CA ALA A 78 30.98 -17.68 29.17
C ALA A 78 30.45 -17.64 27.72
N LYS A 79 29.90 -16.48 27.36
CA LYS A 79 29.67 -15.86 26.03
C LYS A 79 29.75 -16.77 24.79
N PRO A 80 28.66 -16.91 24.02
CA PRO A 80 28.72 -17.51 22.69
C PRO A 80 29.36 -16.51 21.72
N GLN A 81 30.61 -16.75 21.32
CA GLN A 81 31.22 -16.02 20.21
C GLN A 81 31.45 -16.94 19.03
N LEU A 82 30.86 -16.52 17.90
CA LEU A 82 30.76 -17.22 16.64
C LEU A 82 32.05 -17.92 16.24
N SER A 83 31.90 -19.22 16.04
CA SER A 83 32.83 -20.05 15.30
C SER A 83 32.94 -19.62 13.83
N ARG A 84 34.20 -19.44 13.46
CA ARG A 84 34.86 -19.69 12.16
C ARG A 84 35.16 -18.48 11.27
N ALA A 85 36.17 -17.71 11.67
CA ALA A 85 37.10 -17.13 10.71
C ALA A 85 37.78 -18.27 9.92
N VAL A 86 37.25 -18.51 8.72
CA VAL A 86 38.08 -18.68 7.52
C VAL A 86 39.21 -17.65 7.64
N GLN A 87 40.45 -18.01 7.26
CA GLN A 87 41.45 -16.97 6.95
C GLN A 87 40.73 -15.84 6.20
N PRO A 88 40.96 -14.55 6.49
CA PRO A 88 40.37 -13.51 5.67
C PRO A 88 40.78 -13.87 4.25
N VAL A 89 39.81 -14.27 3.43
CA VAL A 89 39.98 -14.07 2.01
C VAL A 89 40.09 -12.56 1.99
N LEU A 90 41.33 -12.05 1.93
CA LEU A 90 41.55 -10.75 1.35
C LEU A 90 40.88 -10.90 0.00
N PHE A 91 39.63 -10.45 -0.08
CA PHE A 91 38.99 -10.18 -1.34
C PHE A 91 40.05 -9.45 -2.18
N PRO A 92 40.19 -9.82 -3.47
CA PRO A 92 41.21 -9.23 -4.34
C PRO A 92 41.21 -7.72 -4.11
N ALA A 93 42.37 -7.16 -3.81
CA ALA A 93 42.57 -5.83 -3.24
C ALA A 93 41.41 -4.89 -3.57
N LEU A 94 40.49 -4.70 -2.60
CA LEU A 94 39.31 -3.83 -2.76
C LEU A 94 39.73 -2.57 -3.52
N GLY A 95 38.95 -2.19 -4.52
CA GLY A 95 39.20 -0.97 -5.26
C GLY A 95 39.25 0.22 -4.28
N THR A 96 39.91 1.31 -4.68
CA THR A 96 40.06 2.50 -3.81
C THR A 96 38.72 2.99 -3.27
N GLN A 97 37.64 2.95 -4.08
CA GLN A 97 36.29 3.33 -3.64
C GLN A 97 35.65 2.32 -2.69
N GLU A 98 35.82 1.01 -2.92
CA GLU A 98 35.24 -0.03 -2.05
C GLU A 98 35.86 0.02 -0.65
N LYS A 99 37.15 0.33 -0.54
CA LYS A 99 37.81 0.57 0.75
C LYS A 99 37.18 1.74 1.52
N ILE A 100 36.94 2.87 0.84
CA ILE A 100 36.32 4.06 1.46
C ILE A 100 34.96 3.71 2.05
N TYR A 101 34.11 2.98 1.31
CA TYR A 101 32.76 2.64 1.80
C TYR A 101 32.77 1.50 2.82
N PHE A 102 33.76 0.61 2.79
CA PHE A 102 33.96 -0.37 3.86
C PHE A 102 34.42 0.28 5.16
N ASP A 103 35.33 1.25 5.08
CA ASP A 103 35.75 2.04 6.24
C ASP A 103 34.60 2.90 6.76
N TRP A 104 33.78 3.47 5.87
CA TRP A 104 32.53 4.14 6.25
C TRP A 104 31.56 3.19 6.96
N PHE A 105 31.39 1.96 6.45
CA PHE A 105 30.57 0.95 7.12
C PHE A 105 31.02 0.74 8.55
N LYS A 106 32.32 0.47 8.74
CA LYS A 106 32.92 0.17 10.04
C LYS A 106 32.82 1.33 11.02
N CYS A 107 33.09 2.56 10.56
CA CYS A 107 33.23 3.72 11.44
C CYS A 107 31.93 4.51 11.61
N ARG A 108 30.97 4.39 10.68
CA ARG A 108 29.75 5.20 10.64
C ARG A 108 28.49 4.35 10.51
N THR A 109 28.33 3.54 9.47
CA THR A 109 27.07 2.81 9.25
C THR A 109 26.77 1.83 10.38
N CYS A 110 27.70 0.94 10.70
CA CYS A 110 27.54 -0.09 11.72
C CYS A 110 27.24 0.48 13.13
N PRO A 111 27.96 1.49 13.65
CA PRO A 111 27.69 2.02 14.98
C PRO A 111 26.53 3.02 15.07
N LYS A 112 26.01 3.55 13.95
CA LYS A 112 25.02 4.66 13.97
C LYS A 112 23.67 4.31 13.38
N LEU A 113 23.65 3.64 12.23
CA LEU A 113 22.41 3.31 11.53
C LEU A 113 21.49 2.42 12.39
N PRO A 114 21.96 1.42 13.16
CA PRO A 114 21.09 0.55 13.96
C PRO A 114 20.36 1.22 15.13
N GLY A 115 20.58 2.50 15.39
CA GLY A 115 19.99 3.19 16.54
C GLY A 115 20.59 2.77 17.88
N THR A 116 19.91 3.11 18.97
CA THR A 116 20.45 3.02 20.33
C THR A 116 20.24 1.64 20.98
N PHE A 117 19.22 0.90 20.56
CA PHE A 117 18.93 -0.44 21.09
C PHE A 117 19.53 -1.57 20.26
N SER A 118 20.68 -1.33 19.60
CA SER A 118 21.26 -2.20 18.58
C SER A 118 21.48 -3.65 19.07
N SER A 119 21.28 -4.59 18.15
CA SER A 119 21.50 -6.02 18.39
C SER A 119 22.87 -6.47 17.87
N ASN A 120 23.32 -7.65 18.31
CA ASN A 120 24.54 -8.29 17.81
C ASN A 120 24.49 -8.61 16.30
N PHE A 121 23.33 -8.43 15.65
CA PHE A 121 23.17 -8.54 14.21
C PHE A 121 24.17 -7.63 13.48
N TRP A 122 24.21 -6.33 13.80
CA TRP A 122 25.05 -5.36 13.09
C TRP A 122 26.52 -5.46 13.49
N ASP A 123 26.80 -5.31 14.78
CA ASP A 123 28.17 -5.21 15.32
C ASP A 123 28.99 -6.49 15.18
N THR A 124 28.31 -7.63 15.07
CA THR A 124 28.98 -8.94 15.02
C THR A 124 28.65 -9.70 13.75
N LEU A 125 27.38 -9.97 13.47
CA LEU A 125 27.01 -10.90 12.40
C LEU A 125 27.21 -10.33 11.00
N VAL A 126 26.65 -9.15 10.71
CA VAL A 126 26.80 -8.48 9.41
C VAL A 126 28.28 -8.20 9.13
N PHE A 127 29.03 -7.73 10.14
CA PHE A 127 30.46 -7.50 9.98
C PHE A 127 31.21 -8.80 9.63
N GLN A 128 30.97 -9.90 10.35
CA GLN A 128 31.61 -11.18 10.06
C GLN A 128 31.21 -11.74 8.68
N ALA A 129 29.93 -11.64 8.33
CA ALA A 129 29.42 -12.10 7.04
C ALA A 129 30.00 -11.26 5.90
N GLY A 130 30.07 -9.93 6.02
CA GLY A 130 30.66 -9.04 5.03
C GLY A 130 32.16 -9.27 4.79
N THR A 131 32.88 -9.89 5.73
CA THR A 131 34.30 -10.26 5.53
C THR A 131 34.51 -11.64 4.88
N ARG A 132 33.45 -12.45 4.75
CA ARG A 132 33.54 -13.86 4.30
C ARG A 132 32.66 -14.19 3.11
N GLU A 133 31.55 -13.47 2.94
CA GLU A 133 30.53 -13.74 1.94
C GLU A 133 30.45 -12.57 0.95
N PRO A 134 30.75 -12.78 -0.35
CA PRO A 134 30.75 -11.72 -1.35
C PRO A 134 29.41 -11.00 -1.48
N ALA A 135 28.30 -11.74 -1.37
CA ALA A 135 26.95 -11.19 -1.41
C ALA A 135 26.73 -10.13 -0.32
N VAL A 136 27.12 -10.45 0.91
CA VAL A 136 26.95 -9.55 2.05
C VAL A 136 27.93 -8.37 1.98
N LEU A 137 29.18 -8.61 1.54
CA LEU A 137 30.15 -7.53 1.32
C LEU A 137 29.60 -6.46 0.38
N HIS A 138 29.12 -6.87 -0.79
CA HIS A 138 28.62 -5.92 -1.78
C HIS A 138 27.33 -5.23 -1.30
N ALA A 139 26.48 -5.92 -0.53
CA ALA A 139 25.30 -5.31 0.09
C ALA A 139 25.67 -4.22 1.11
N ILE A 140 26.64 -4.47 2.01
CA ILE A 140 27.07 -3.46 3.00
C ILE A 140 27.79 -2.26 2.36
N LEU A 141 28.48 -2.47 1.24
CA LEU A 141 29.11 -1.39 0.47
C LEU A 141 28.05 -0.50 -0.18
N ALA A 142 27.00 -1.10 -0.76
CA ALA A 142 25.86 -0.36 -1.30
C ALA A 142 25.14 0.43 -0.20
N LEU A 143 24.83 -0.21 0.94
CA LEU A 143 24.25 0.44 2.12
C LEU A 143 25.09 1.61 2.62
N SER A 144 26.40 1.44 2.71
CA SER A 144 27.30 2.48 3.20
C SER A 144 27.45 3.64 2.22
N SER A 145 27.37 3.37 0.92
CA SER A 145 27.30 4.42 -0.10
C SER A 145 26.02 5.24 0.03
N ALA A 146 24.86 4.61 0.20
CA ALA A 146 23.60 5.31 0.40
C ALA A 146 23.57 6.09 1.73
N HIS A 147 24.01 5.49 2.83
CA HIS A 147 24.09 6.15 4.13
C HIS A 147 25.07 7.33 4.12
N LYS A 148 26.21 7.22 3.42
CA LYS A 148 27.12 8.34 3.25
C LYS A 148 26.47 9.50 2.47
N ARG A 149 25.65 9.20 1.46
CA ARG A 149 24.92 10.24 0.70
C ARG A 149 23.93 10.97 1.59
N ASP A 150 23.11 10.21 2.31
CA ASP A 150 22.13 10.72 3.28
C ASP A 150 22.81 11.65 4.31
N ALA A 151 23.95 11.20 4.85
CA ALA A 151 24.77 11.99 5.78
C ALA A 151 25.37 13.28 5.19
N SER A 152 25.64 13.33 3.88
CA SER A 152 26.31 14.46 3.21
C SER A 152 25.33 15.49 2.63
N ASP A 153 24.04 15.18 2.55
CA ASP A 153 23.02 16.06 1.92
C ASP A 153 22.75 17.36 2.72
N THR A 154 23.36 17.49 3.91
CA THR A 154 23.40 18.72 4.70
C THR A 154 24.46 19.72 4.27
N GLU A 155 25.56 19.30 3.63
CA GLU A 155 26.71 20.18 3.34
C GLU A 155 26.64 20.91 1.99
N ILE A 156 25.86 20.44 1.00
CA ILE A 156 25.97 20.92 -0.39
C ILE A 156 24.61 21.28 -0.99
N ARG A 157 24.00 22.36 -0.47
CA ARG A 157 22.87 23.05 -1.13
C ARG A 157 23.29 23.95 -2.31
N ARG A 158 24.53 23.88 -2.81
CA ARG A 158 25.04 24.85 -3.81
C ARG A 158 25.57 24.31 -5.15
N ASP A 159 25.68 22.99 -5.38
CA ASP A 159 26.14 22.46 -6.68
C ASP A 159 25.43 21.14 -7.08
N ILE A 160 24.10 21.20 -7.21
CA ILE A 160 23.22 20.05 -7.47
C ILE A 160 23.09 19.79 -8.98
N GLN A 161 24.15 19.30 -9.63
CA GLN A 161 23.97 18.70 -10.96
C GLN A 161 25.03 17.66 -11.40
N LYS A 162 26.15 17.47 -10.68
CA LYS A 162 27.22 16.53 -11.14
C LYS A 162 27.73 15.51 -10.13
N LEU A 163 27.53 15.70 -8.81
CA LEU A 163 27.97 14.74 -7.78
C LEU A 163 27.01 13.54 -7.52
N PRO A 164 25.67 13.68 -7.53
CA PRO A 164 24.75 12.60 -7.14
C PRO A 164 24.85 11.34 -8.01
N TYR A 165 25.19 11.50 -9.30
CA TYR A 165 25.18 10.42 -10.29
C TYR A 165 26.26 9.35 -10.04
N LYS A 166 27.47 9.74 -9.65
CA LYS A 166 28.59 8.78 -9.45
C LYS A 166 28.41 7.90 -8.22
N GLN A 167 27.89 8.47 -7.13
CA GLN A 167 27.64 7.72 -5.90
C GLN A 167 26.45 6.78 -6.04
N GLU A 168 25.38 7.23 -6.71
CA GLU A 168 24.25 6.36 -7.04
C GLU A 168 24.66 5.23 -7.99
N GLN A 169 25.48 5.53 -9.01
CA GLN A 169 26.04 4.50 -9.89
C GLN A 169 26.85 3.47 -9.11
N PHE A 170 27.68 3.89 -8.15
CA PHE A 170 28.40 2.96 -7.28
C PHE A 170 27.45 2.12 -6.43
N THR A 171 26.44 2.73 -5.80
CA THR A 171 25.42 2.03 -5.00
C THR A 171 24.75 0.93 -5.82
N LEU A 172 24.26 1.26 -7.02
CA LEU A 172 23.59 0.33 -7.94
C LEU A 172 24.53 -0.78 -8.43
N GLN A 173 25.79 -0.47 -8.74
CA GLN A 173 26.76 -1.49 -9.14
C GLN A 173 27.02 -2.51 -8.03
N GLN A 174 27.19 -2.04 -6.78
CA GLN A 174 27.41 -2.92 -5.63
C GLN A 174 26.14 -3.71 -5.29
N TYR A 175 24.96 -3.08 -5.41
CA TYR A 175 23.68 -3.76 -5.27
C TYR A 175 23.53 -4.93 -6.26
N SER A 176 23.80 -4.70 -7.55
CA SER A 176 23.72 -5.74 -8.58
C SER A 176 24.75 -6.86 -8.37
N LYS A 177 25.98 -6.53 -7.93
CA LYS A 177 26.98 -7.53 -7.55
C LYS A 177 26.51 -8.40 -6.39
N ALA A 178 25.89 -7.79 -5.37
CA ALA A 178 25.35 -8.52 -4.22
C ALA A 178 24.28 -9.54 -4.65
N ILE A 179 23.34 -9.16 -5.52
CA ILE A 179 22.34 -10.08 -6.09
C ILE A 179 23.02 -11.20 -6.89
N GLY A 180 23.98 -10.87 -7.75
CA GLY A 180 24.71 -11.87 -8.54
C GLY A 180 25.38 -12.93 -7.67
N HIS A 181 25.91 -12.53 -6.51
CA HIS A 181 26.50 -13.44 -5.53
C HIS A 181 25.49 -14.19 -4.66
N LEU A 182 24.21 -13.78 -4.61
CA LEU A 182 23.15 -14.53 -3.94
C LEU A 182 22.62 -15.70 -4.77
N GLN A 183 22.76 -15.65 -6.10
CA GLN A 183 22.22 -16.67 -7.01
C GLN A 183 22.63 -18.12 -6.64
N PRO A 184 23.89 -18.43 -6.28
CA PRO A 184 24.27 -19.78 -5.85
C PRO A 184 23.61 -20.24 -4.55
N HIS A 185 23.31 -19.31 -3.64
CA HIS A 185 22.66 -19.62 -2.36
C HIS A 185 21.20 -20.03 -2.53
N PHE A 186 20.50 -19.43 -3.48
CA PHE A 186 19.11 -19.82 -3.82
C PHE A 186 19.02 -21.23 -4.42
N LEU A 187 20.08 -21.70 -5.08
CA LEU A 187 20.15 -23.06 -5.63
C LEU A 187 20.44 -24.12 -4.55
N ALA A 188 21.29 -23.79 -3.58
CA ALA A 188 21.73 -24.74 -2.55
C ALA A 188 20.64 -25.03 -1.50
N LYS A 189 19.83 -24.02 -1.12
CA LYS A 189 18.72 -24.12 -0.15
C LYS A 189 19.08 -24.71 1.22
N ASP A 190 20.36 -24.79 1.56
CA ASP A 190 20.82 -25.24 2.86
C ASP A 190 20.74 -24.09 3.89
N ARG A 191 20.74 -24.43 5.18
CA ARG A 191 20.60 -23.44 6.27
C ARG A 191 21.66 -22.34 6.24
N SER A 192 22.88 -22.62 5.78
CA SER A 192 23.93 -21.61 5.65
C SER A 192 23.60 -20.62 4.52
N SER A 193 23.13 -21.13 3.38
CA SER A 193 22.71 -20.31 2.25
C SER A 193 21.48 -19.45 2.58
N CYS A 194 20.51 -19.98 3.32
CA CYS A 194 19.38 -19.20 3.82
C CYS A 194 19.83 -18.05 4.73
N ARG A 195 20.80 -18.26 5.62
CA ARG A 195 21.33 -17.20 6.50
C ARG A 195 21.97 -16.06 5.70
N VAL A 196 22.74 -16.37 4.66
CA VAL A 196 23.37 -15.35 3.81
C VAL A 196 22.29 -14.51 3.11
N ALA A 197 21.26 -15.17 2.56
CA ALA A 197 20.13 -14.48 1.94
C ALA A 197 19.37 -13.60 2.95
N LEU A 198 19.09 -14.10 4.15
CA LEU A 198 18.39 -13.34 5.20
C LEU A 198 19.17 -12.10 5.66
N ILE A 199 20.49 -12.21 5.84
CA ILE A 199 21.36 -11.08 6.17
C ILE A 199 21.31 -10.04 5.04
N ALA A 200 21.39 -10.48 3.78
CA ALA A 200 21.30 -9.59 2.64
C ALA A 200 19.92 -8.91 2.53
N CYS A 201 18.81 -9.62 2.80
CA CYS A 201 17.47 -9.05 2.86
C CYS A 201 17.40 -7.89 3.86
N VAL A 202 17.84 -8.08 5.11
CA VAL A 202 17.85 -7.00 6.12
C VAL A 202 18.66 -5.79 5.65
N VAL A 203 19.85 -6.02 5.07
CA VAL A 203 20.70 -4.94 4.55
C VAL A 203 20.04 -4.21 3.36
N PHE A 204 19.36 -4.94 2.47
CA PHE A 204 18.64 -4.35 1.34
C PHE A 204 17.39 -3.58 1.78
N VAL A 205 16.63 -4.05 2.76
CA VAL A 205 15.50 -3.29 3.33
C VAL A 205 15.98 -1.92 3.81
N CYS A 206 17.05 -1.90 4.62
CA CYS A 206 17.64 -0.67 5.14
C CYS A 206 18.15 0.25 4.02
N LEU A 207 18.79 -0.32 2.99
CA LEU A 207 19.30 0.42 1.84
C LEU A 207 18.16 1.06 1.04
N GLU A 208 17.09 0.32 0.77
CA GLU A 208 15.96 0.84 0.01
C GLU A 208 15.15 1.88 0.79
N PHE A 209 15.05 1.79 2.11
CA PHE A 209 14.51 2.86 2.96
C PHE A 209 15.33 4.16 2.86
N LEU A 210 16.67 4.07 2.91
CA LEU A 210 17.55 5.24 2.70
C LEU A 210 17.44 5.81 1.29
N ARG A 211 17.04 5.00 0.30
CA ARG A 211 16.82 5.44 -1.08
C ARG A 211 15.40 5.94 -1.34
N GLY A 212 14.47 5.75 -0.39
CA GLY A 212 13.05 6.09 -0.56
C GLY A 212 12.28 5.12 -1.47
N HIS A 213 12.80 3.92 -1.74
CA HIS A 213 12.13 2.90 -2.55
C HIS A 213 11.36 1.91 -1.66
N PHE A 214 10.27 2.38 -1.06
CA PHE A 214 9.56 1.64 -0.02
C PHE A 214 8.94 0.32 -0.52
N LYS A 215 8.41 0.28 -1.74
CA LYS A 215 7.87 -0.96 -2.36
C LYS A 215 8.94 -2.06 -2.47
N THR A 216 10.14 -1.69 -2.91
CA THR A 216 11.27 -2.63 -3.02
C THR A 216 11.73 -3.09 -1.64
N ALA A 217 11.78 -2.19 -0.65
CA ALA A 217 12.11 -2.54 0.73
C ALA A 217 11.11 -3.57 1.30
N GLN A 218 9.81 -3.36 1.11
CA GLN A 218 8.77 -4.29 1.54
C GLN A 218 8.89 -5.66 0.87
N LEU A 219 9.22 -5.70 -0.43
CA LEU A 219 9.45 -6.96 -1.13
C LEU A 219 10.61 -7.76 -0.53
N HIS A 220 11.73 -7.09 -0.18
CA HIS A 220 12.84 -7.74 0.51
C HIS A 220 12.45 -8.26 1.90
N LEU A 221 11.67 -7.47 2.65
CA LEU A 221 11.18 -7.87 3.97
C LEU A 221 10.28 -9.10 3.87
N LYS A 222 9.29 -9.10 2.96
CA LYS A 222 8.39 -10.23 2.70
C LYS A 222 9.18 -11.49 2.36
N ASN A 223 10.06 -11.42 1.37
CA ASN A 223 10.89 -12.55 0.95
C ASN A 223 11.79 -13.06 2.11
N GLY A 224 12.32 -12.14 2.93
CA GLY A 224 13.08 -12.49 4.13
C GLY A 224 12.26 -13.27 5.16
N LEU A 225 11.04 -12.82 5.43
CA LEU A 225 10.12 -13.51 6.35
C LEU A 225 9.73 -14.91 5.84
N GLU A 226 9.47 -15.06 4.54
CA GLU A 226 9.17 -16.36 3.92
C GLU A 226 10.35 -17.33 4.03
N ILE A 227 11.57 -16.89 3.70
CA ILE A 227 12.79 -17.70 3.85
C ILE A 227 12.98 -18.14 5.32
N LEU A 228 12.73 -17.22 6.26
CA LEU A 228 12.85 -17.50 7.69
C LEU A 228 11.82 -18.54 8.17
N GLY A 229 10.56 -18.41 7.74
CA GLY A 229 9.50 -19.36 8.04
C GLY A 229 9.81 -20.77 7.54
N HIS A 230 10.24 -20.89 6.28
CA HIS A 230 10.70 -22.16 5.71
C HIS A 230 11.89 -22.76 6.49
N MET A 231 12.86 -21.92 6.88
CA MET A 231 14.04 -22.36 7.62
C MET A 231 13.69 -22.92 9.03
N GLN A 232 12.63 -22.42 9.66
CA GLN A 232 12.16 -22.89 10.97
C GLN A 232 11.16 -24.05 10.91
N GLY A 233 10.82 -24.53 9.70
CA GLY A 233 9.90 -25.64 9.49
C GLY A 233 8.43 -25.28 9.78
N HIS A 234 8.08 -24.00 9.67
CA HIS A 234 6.69 -23.56 9.72
C HIS A 234 6.09 -23.65 8.31
N LEU A 235 5.15 -24.58 8.15
CA LEU A 235 4.21 -24.65 7.03
C LEU A 235 2.85 -24.21 7.58
N ASP A 236 2.27 -23.18 6.96
CA ASP A 236 0.92 -22.62 7.14
C ASP A 236 0.00 -23.38 8.11
N VAL A 237 0.03 -23.01 9.40
CA VAL A 237 -0.99 -23.47 10.37
C VAL A 237 -2.17 -22.48 10.38
N THR A 238 -1.96 -21.22 9.97
CA THR A 238 -3.00 -20.19 9.85
C THR A 238 -2.60 -19.20 8.75
N PRO A 239 -3.43 -18.98 7.71
CA PRO A 239 -3.15 -17.99 6.67
C PRO A 239 -2.94 -16.60 7.28
N GLY A 240 -1.87 -15.91 6.85
CA GLY A 240 -1.57 -14.55 7.30
C GLY A 240 -0.88 -14.42 8.66
N VAL A 241 -0.51 -15.51 9.34
CA VAL A 241 0.24 -15.47 10.61
C VAL A 241 1.54 -16.29 10.52
N LEU A 242 2.67 -15.65 10.81
CA LEU A 242 3.98 -16.29 10.86
C LEU A 242 4.47 -16.38 12.31
N SER A 243 4.44 -17.60 12.86
CA SER A 243 4.94 -17.88 14.20
C SER A 243 6.43 -18.22 14.18
N LEU A 244 7.26 -17.47 14.89
CA LEU A 244 8.71 -17.64 14.94
C LEU A 244 9.16 -18.19 16.30
N LYS A 245 9.99 -19.24 16.28
CA LYS A 245 10.55 -19.86 17.48
C LYS A 245 11.81 -19.13 17.94
N PRO A 246 11.94 -18.82 19.24
CA PRO A 246 13.19 -18.31 19.77
C PRO A 246 14.23 -19.43 19.78
N CYS A 247 15.39 -19.19 19.19
CA CYS A 247 16.57 -19.97 19.44
C CYS A 247 17.34 -19.33 20.62
N ARG A 248 18.16 -20.12 21.32
CA ARG A 248 18.90 -19.64 22.49
C ARG A 248 20.32 -19.29 22.04
N GLU A 249 20.61 -17.99 21.97
CA GLU A 249 21.93 -17.42 21.68
C GLU A 249 22.62 -18.02 20.44
N SER A 250 21.90 -18.00 19.32
CA SER A 250 22.39 -18.43 18.01
C SER A 250 22.35 -17.30 16.99
N THR A 251 23.09 -17.45 15.89
CA THR A 251 23.06 -16.53 14.74
C THR A 251 21.66 -16.29 14.18
N ASP A 252 20.76 -17.27 14.29
CA ASP A 252 19.38 -17.18 13.78
C ASP A 252 18.53 -16.21 14.60
N ASP A 253 18.81 -16.07 15.90
CA ASP A 253 18.06 -15.17 16.78
C ASP A 253 18.28 -13.71 16.44
N TRP A 254 19.52 -13.36 16.10
CA TRP A 254 19.83 -11.99 15.71
C TRP A 254 19.20 -11.62 14.38
N ILE A 255 18.99 -12.60 13.49
CA ILE A 255 18.27 -12.42 12.23
C ILE A 255 16.77 -12.27 12.49
N VAL A 256 16.19 -13.10 13.36
CA VAL A 256 14.78 -13.00 13.79
C VAL A 256 14.52 -11.64 14.44
N GLU A 257 15.38 -11.21 15.36
CA GLU A 257 15.30 -9.90 16.01
C GLU A 257 15.33 -8.76 14.98
N ALA A 258 16.30 -8.77 14.06
CA ALA A 258 16.42 -7.73 13.04
C ALA A 258 15.20 -7.66 12.10
N LEU A 259 14.69 -8.80 11.62
CA LEU A 259 13.50 -8.85 10.77
C LEU A 259 12.22 -8.47 11.52
N SER A 260 12.08 -8.89 12.78
CA SER A 260 10.94 -8.53 13.62
C SER A 260 10.88 -7.02 13.87
N ARG A 261 12.02 -6.36 14.10
CA ARG A 261 12.07 -4.90 14.27
C ARG A 261 11.69 -4.15 13.00
N LEU A 262 12.18 -4.60 11.84
CA LEU A 262 11.81 -4.00 10.55
C LEU A 262 10.33 -4.19 10.24
N HIS A 263 9.77 -5.37 10.56
CA HIS A 263 8.34 -5.63 10.42
C HIS A 263 7.51 -4.72 11.33
N LEU A 264 7.88 -4.59 12.60
CA LEU A 264 7.19 -3.72 13.56
C LEU A 264 7.13 -2.26 13.08
N GLN A 265 8.20 -1.76 12.46
CA GLN A 265 8.23 -0.42 11.88
C GLN A 265 7.22 -0.24 10.74
N VAL A 266 7.09 -1.26 9.88
CA VAL A 266 6.13 -1.26 8.77
C VAL A 266 4.69 -1.34 9.28
N GLU A 267 4.42 -2.19 10.28
CA GLU A 267 3.09 -2.34 10.88
C GLU A 267 2.60 -1.06 11.56
N LEU A 268 3.49 -0.37 12.28
CA LEU A 268 3.16 0.93 12.88
C LEU A 268 2.77 1.99 11.83
N PHE A 269 3.33 1.92 10.62
CA PHE A 269 3.08 2.89 9.55
C PHE A 269 1.76 2.65 8.80
N LYS A 270 1.16 1.46 8.94
CA LYS A 270 -0.07 1.01 8.25
C LYS A 270 -0.05 1.30 6.73
N HIS A 271 0.88 0.66 6.03
CA HIS A 271 0.99 0.72 4.58
C HIS A 271 0.06 -0.31 3.89
N LEU A 272 -0.40 -0.06 2.66
CA LEU A 272 -1.27 -0.94 1.84
C LEU A 272 -0.75 -2.37 1.55
N TYR A 273 0.47 -2.70 1.96
CA TYR A 273 1.08 -4.00 1.69
C TYR A 273 0.91 -4.91 2.89
N GLN A 274 0.19 -6.03 2.70
CA GLN A 274 -0.05 -7.01 3.76
C GLN A 274 1.18 -7.93 3.92
N HIS A 275 1.82 -7.85 5.09
CA HIS A 275 2.75 -8.87 5.57
C HIS A 275 2.00 -9.83 6.51
N PRO A 276 2.46 -11.09 6.66
CA PRO A 276 1.90 -11.96 7.69
C PRO A 276 2.20 -11.37 9.08
N CYS A 277 1.21 -11.37 9.97
CA CYS A 277 1.40 -10.97 11.36
C CYS A 277 2.45 -11.85 12.03
N LEU A 278 3.45 -11.25 12.67
CA LEU A 278 4.49 -11.98 13.38
C LEU A 278 4.08 -12.36 14.80
N VAL A 279 4.20 -13.65 15.13
CA VAL A 279 4.01 -14.16 16.49
C VAL A 279 5.30 -14.76 17.00
N LEU A 280 5.99 -14.05 17.89
CA LEU A 280 7.19 -14.55 18.56
C LEU A 280 6.78 -15.51 19.69
N GLN A 281 7.13 -16.79 19.57
CA GLN A 281 6.83 -17.77 20.62
C GLN A 281 7.66 -17.48 21.89
N PRO A 282 7.10 -17.71 23.09
CA PRO A 282 7.86 -17.59 24.33
C PRO A 282 8.99 -18.64 24.38
N VAL A 283 10.13 -18.27 24.97
CA VAL A 283 11.26 -19.19 25.18
C VAL A 283 10.82 -20.28 26.18
N PRO A 284 10.91 -21.59 25.87
CA PRO A 284 10.55 -22.63 26.83
C PRO A 284 11.41 -22.51 28.09
N GLU A 285 10.80 -22.35 29.26
CA GLU A 285 11.45 -22.11 30.55
C GLU A 285 12.20 -23.34 31.09
N ALA A 286 13.28 -23.77 30.45
CA ALA A 286 14.25 -24.64 31.12
C ALA A 286 15.09 -23.80 32.11
N GLY A 287 14.51 -23.53 33.30
CA GLY A 287 15.24 -23.22 34.53
C GLY A 287 15.84 -21.81 34.72
N ARG A 288 15.42 -20.79 33.95
CA ARG A 288 15.68 -19.39 34.33
C ARG A 288 14.48 -18.88 35.13
N VAL A 289 14.72 -18.46 36.36
CA VAL A 289 13.81 -17.62 37.15
C VAL A 289 13.33 -16.48 36.22
N LEU A 290 12.03 -16.17 36.21
CA LEU A 290 11.50 -14.93 35.64
C LEU A 290 12.48 -13.81 36.00
N ALA A 291 13.10 -13.18 35.00
CA ALA A 291 14.00 -12.08 35.31
C ALA A 291 13.14 -10.95 35.87
N ASP A 292 13.07 -10.83 37.20
CA ASP A 292 12.29 -9.80 37.90
C ASP A 292 12.86 -8.38 37.71
N ARG A 293 13.81 -8.19 36.78
CA ARG A 293 14.45 -6.91 36.46
C ARG A 293 15.05 -6.92 35.07
N PHE A 294 15.14 -5.73 34.46
CA PHE A 294 15.92 -5.51 33.24
C PHE A 294 17.42 -5.37 33.56
N PHE A 295 18.26 -5.80 32.62
CA PHE A 295 19.73 -5.67 32.73
C PHE A 295 20.30 -4.52 31.91
N SER A 296 19.56 -4.01 30.94
CA SER A 296 19.92 -2.85 30.11
C SER A 296 18.67 -2.25 29.44
N LEU A 297 18.79 -1.07 28.83
CA LEU A 297 17.70 -0.48 28.04
C LEU A 297 17.39 -1.32 26.78
N SER A 298 18.41 -1.93 26.15
CA SER A 298 18.22 -2.88 25.04
C SER A 298 17.47 -4.14 25.49
N ASP A 299 17.69 -4.60 26.73
CA ASP A 299 16.95 -5.70 27.33
C ASP A 299 15.48 -5.32 27.58
N ALA A 300 15.21 -4.10 28.07
CA ALA A 300 13.84 -3.60 28.21
C ALA A 300 13.10 -3.54 26.86
N TRP A 301 13.74 -3.03 25.80
CA TRP A 301 13.16 -2.99 24.46
C TRP A 301 12.83 -4.40 23.92
N LYS A 302 13.75 -5.37 24.07
CA LYS A 302 13.53 -6.77 23.67
C LYS A 302 12.31 -7.42 24.32
N HIS A 303 11.92 -6.96 25.51
CA HIS A 303 10.70 -7.43 26.17
C HIS A 303 9.43 -6.70 25.71
N MET A 304 9.55 -5.50 25.12
CA MET A 304 8.41 -4.73 24.61
C MET A 304 8.00 -5.15 23.18
N GLU A 305 8.96 -5.54 22.33
CA GLU A 305 8.68 -5.97 20.95
C GLU A 305 7.62 -7.08 20.84
N PRO A 306 7.66 -8.18 21.64
CA PRO A 306 6.65 -9.23 21.55
C PRO A 306 5.26 -8.75 21.98
N ILE A 307 5.20 -7.78 22.91
CA ILE A 307 3.94 -7.19 23.38
C ILE A 307 3.30 -6.38 22.25
N LEU A 308 4.09 -5.53 21.58
CA LEU A 308 3.62 -4.76 20.42
C LEU A 308 3.10 -5.68 19.29
N ASN A 309 3.84 -6.75 18.95
CA ASN A 309 3.39 -7.73 17.95
C ASN A 309 2.05 -8.39 18.33
N LYS A 310 1.82 -8.72 19.61
CA LYS A 310 0.52 -9.23 20.09
C LYS A 310 -0.61 -8.22 19.91
N ILE A 311 -0.34 -6.93 20.17
CA ILE A 311 -1.32 -5.85 19.96
C ILE A 311 -1.73 -5.79 18.49
N PHE A 312 -0.77 -5.85 17.56
CA PHE A 312 -1.05 -5.85 16.12
C PHE A 312 -1.86 -7.07 15.68
N LEU A 313 -1.49 -8.26 16.15
CA LEU A 313 -2.24 -9.48 15.86
C LEU A 313 -3.70 -9.35 16.32
N LEU A 314 -3.93 -8.92 17.57
CA LEU A 314 -5.28 -8.74 18.10
C LEU A 314 -6.06 -7.69 17.32
N THR A 315 -5.41 -6.58 16.95
CA THR A 315 -6.01 -5.53 16.12
C THR A 315 -6.42 -6.11 14.76
N GLN A 316 -5.59 -6.93 14.12
CA GLN A 316 -5.91 -7.55 12.83
C GLN A 316 -7.06 -8.56 12.97
N GLN A 317 -7.05 -9.40 13.99
CA GLN A 317 -8.09 -10.41 14.23
C GLN A 317 -9.46 -9.79 14.53
N ALA A 318 -9.48 -8.63 15.19
CA ALA A 318 -10.72 -7.89 15.46
C ALA A 318 -11.30 -7.19 14.22
N ARG A 319 -10.55 -7.01 13.14
CA ARG A 319 -11.05 -6.36 11.91
C ARG A 319 -11.98 -7.29 11.14
N GLY A 320 -13.18 -6.82 10.85
CA GLY A 320 -14.14 -7.51 9.98
C GLY A 320 -14.75 -8.80 10.57
N GLN A 321 -14.50 -9.12 11.85
CA GLN A 321 -15.03 -10.30 12.53
C GLN A 321 -15.69 -9.93 13.87
N LEU A 322 -16.61 -10.78 14.33
CA LEU A 322 -17.21 -10.65 15.66
C LEU A 322 -16.17 -10.90 16.76
N VAL A 323 -15.91 -9.89 17.59
CA VAL A 323 -14.99 -9.99 18.73
C VAL A 323 -15.49 -11.07 19.71
N THR A 324 -14.61 -12.03 20.04
CA THR A 324 -14.94 -13.18 20.92
C THR A 324 -14.38 -13.02 22.34
N ILE A 325 -14.81 -13.89 23.26
CA ILE A 325 -14.28 -13.95 24.63
C ILE A 325 -12.75 -14.20 24.65
N GLU A 326 -12.24 -14.97 23.69
CA GLU A 326 -10.80 -15.24 23.58
C GLU A 326 -10.00 -13.98 23.22
N HIS A 327 -10.55 -13.11 22.37
CA HIS A 327 -9.93 -11.82 22.04
C HIS A 327 -9.85 -10.92 23.27
N HIS A 328 -10.95 -10.78 24.02
CA HIS A 328 -10.95 -10.01 25.27
C HIS A 328 -9.97 -10.58 26.30
N THR A 329 -9.89 -11.91 26.44
CA THR A 329 -8.94 -12.56 27.34
C THR A 329 -7.50 -12.24 26.94
N SER A 330 -7.19 -12.31 25.64
CA SER A 330 -5.87 -12.01 25.10
C SER A 330 -5.50 -10.53 25.27
N GLN A 331 -6.45 -9.61 25.07
CA GLN A 331 -6.27 -8.18 25.33
C GLN A 331 -5.92 -7.93 26.81
N GLN A 332 -6.62 -8.57 27.76
CA GLN A 332 -6.32 -8.42 29.18
C GLN A 332 -4.93 -8.96 29.55
N LEU A 333 -4.49 -10.05 28.93
CA LEU A 333 -3.13 -10.59 29.14
C LEU A 333 -2.07 -9.60 28.64
N VAL A 334 -2.26 -9.03 27.45
CA VAL A 334 -1.35 -8.01 26.90
C VAL A 334 -1.29 -6.77 27.79
N LYS A 335 -2.43 -6.30 28.29
CA LYS A 335 -2.49 -5.18 29.26
C LYS A 335 -1.72 -5.49 30.53
N ALA A 336 -1.90 -6.68 31.10
CA ALA A 336 -1.15 -7.11 32.28
C ALA A 336 0.36 -7.19 32.04
N GLU A 337 0.79 -7.64 30.85
CA GLU A 337 2.20 -7.64 30.45
C GLU A 337 2.78 -6.22 30.36
N LEU A 338 2.04 -5.25 29.82
CA LEU A 338 2.47 -3.84 29.76
C LEU A 338 2.61 -3.21 31.15
N VAL A 339 1.69 -3.50 32.08
CA VAL A 339 1.77 -3.03 33.47
C VAL A 339 3.01 -3.58 34.14
N ARG A 340 3.24 -4.90 34.05
CA ARG A 340 4.42 -5.56 34.63
C ARG A 340 5.73 -5.02 34.01
N TRP A 341 5.73 -4.80 32.69
CA TRP A 341 6.88 -4.21 32.00
C TRP A 341 7.21 -2.82 32.57
N LEU A 342 6.20 -1.98 32.82
CA LEU A 342 6.37 -0.64 33.37
C LEU A 342 6.96 -0.66 34.78
N GLU A 343 6.44 -1.53 35.64
CA GLU A 343 6.93 -1.69 37.02
C GLU A 343 8.41 -2.10 37.06
N MET A 344 8.80 -3.05 36.19
CA MET A 344 10.19 -3.46 36.03
C MET A 344 11.07 -2.33 35.48
N PHE A 345 10.54 -1.56 34.53
CA PHE A 345 11.25 -0.45 33.88
C PHE A 345 11.51 0.69 34.86
N ASP A 346 10.52 1.06 35.65
CA ASP A 346 10.64 2.12 36.66
C ASP A 346 11.57 1.70 37.80
N THR A 347 11.54 0.43 38.20
CA THR A 347 12.51 -0.13 39.18
C THR A 347 13.94 -0.10 38.64
N PHE A 348 14.14 -0.47 37.37
CA PHE A 348 15.45 -0.40 36.71
C PHE A 348 15.99 1.04 36.65
N ASN A 349 15.13 2.00 36.36
CA ASN A 349 15.50 3.41 36.22
C ASN A 349 15.97 4.06 37.53
N GLN A 350 15.43 3.65 38.68
CA GLN A 350 15.80 4.21 39.98
C GLN A 350 17.26 3.93 40.38
N VAL A 351 17.93 2.97 39.73
CA VAL A 351 19.26 2.47 40.13
C VAL A 351 20.40 2.99 39.22
N GLN A 352 20.10 3.67 38.11
CA GLN A 352 21.10 4.05 37.09
C GLN A 352 21.51 5.54 37.16
N PRO A 353 22.81 5.87 37.04
CA PRO A 353 23.27 7.25 36.89
C PRO A 353 22.88 7.82 35.51
N ARG A 354 22.45 9.09 35.48
CA ARG A 354 21.86 9.74 34.28
C ARG A 354 22.89 10.55 33.50
N SER A 355 23.38 10.00 32.37
CA SER A 355 23.91 10.82 31.28
C SER A 355 22.75 11.32 30.39
N ALA A 356 22.99 12.36 29.58
CA ALA A 356 21.98 12.89 28.66
C ALA A 356 21.53 11.84 27.62
N ASP A 357 22.45 10.99 27.14
CA ASP A 357 22.15 9.92 26.18
C ASP A 357 21.27 8.82 26.80
N ILE A 358 21.57 8.43 28.05
CA ILE A 358 20.77 7.43 28.78
C ILE A 358 19.36 7.97 29.07
N GLU A 359 19.22 9.26 29.39
CA GLU A 359 17.91 9.89 29.57
C GLU A 359 17.12 9.91 28.26
N ARG A 360 17.76 10.21 27.12
CA ARG A 360 17.11 10.16 25.79
C ARG A 360 16.53 8.77 25.52
N ASP A 361 17.33 7.72 25.70
CA ASP A 361 16.91 6.34 25.44
C ASP A 361 15.82 5.88 26.40
N TYR A 362 15.88 6.29 27.67
CA TYR A 362 14.82 6.06 28.64
C TYR A 362 13.48 6.65 28.18
N GLN A 363 13.50 7.89 27.71
CA GLN A 363 12.31 8.58 27.24
C GLN A 363 11.71 7.94 25.98
N VAL A 364 12.54 7.47 25.03
CA VAL A 364 12.08 6.71 23.84
C VAL A 364 11.29 5.47 24.26
N LEU A 365 11.79 4.69 25.23
CA LEU A 365 11.06 3.53 25.74
C LEU A 365 9.75 3.91 26.44
N ARG A 366 9.76 5.01 27.21
CA ARG A 366 8.58 5.49 27.92
C ARG A 366 7.46 5.93 26.97
N VAL A 367 7.77 6.68 25.92
CA VAL A 367 6.74 7.13 24.95
C VAL A 367 6.18 5.97 24.14
N ASN A 368 7.00 4.97 23.79
CA ASN A 368 6.55 3.76 23.12
C ASN A 368 5.65 2.90 24.02
N HIS A 369 5.94 2.82 25.34
CA HIS A 369 5.07 2.15 26.30
C HIS A 369 3.69 2.82 26.44
N ILE A 370 3.65 4.16 26.51
CA ILE A 370 2.38 4.91 26.58
C ILE A 370 1.55 4.66 25.33
N MET A 371 2.17 4.78 24.15
CA MET A 371 1.51 4.47 22.86
C MET A 371 0.99 3.02 22.85
N ALA A 372 1.81 2.05 23.23
CA ALA A 372 1.42 0.64 23.28
C ALA A 372 0.24 0.38 24.24
N SER A 373 0.19 1.10 25.36
CA SER A 373 -0.91 0.99 26.34
C SER A 373 -2.23 1.47 25.75
N ILE A 374 -2.24 2.63 25.09
CA ILE A 374 -3.42 3.13 24.37
C ILE A 374 -3.84 2.12 23.30
N MET A 375 -2.89 1.65 22.48
CA MET A 375 -3.18 0.69 21.42
C MET A 375 -3.73 -0.63 21.95
N ALA A 376 -3.20 -1.15 23.06
CA ALA A 376 -3.70 -2.38 23.68
C ALA A 376 -5.12 -2.22 24.22
N ASP A 377 -5.43 -1.04 24.77
CA ASP A 377 -6.75 -0.73 25.29
C ASP A 377 -7.79 -0.58 24.16
N THR A 378 -7.39 -0.07 23.00
CA THR A 378 -8.30 0.22 21.88
C THR A 378 -8.32 -0.85 20.78
N CYS A 379 -7.44 -1.86 20.81
CA CYS A 379 -7.23 -2.80 19.68
C CYS A 379 -8.46 -3.61 19.24
N LEU A 380 -9.47 -3.78 20.10
CA LEU A 380 -10.70 -4.51 19.78
C LEU A 380 -11.87 -3.61 19.35
N HIS A 381 -11.68 -2.29 19.32
CA HIS A 381 -12.71 -1.33 18.98
C HIS A 381 -12.60 -0.90 17.51
N SER A 382 -13.72 -0.89 16.80
CA SER A 382 -13.82 -0.40 15.41
C SER A 382 -14.15 1.10 15.31
N ASP A 383 -14.67 1.70 16.39
CA ASP A 383 -15.04 3.12 16.44
C ASP A 383 -13.88 3.98 16.96
N GLU A 384 -13.56 5.06 16.23
CA GLU A 384 -12.55 6.05 16.58
C GLU A 384 -12.94 6.91 17.80
N SER A 385 -14.19 6.88 18.27
CA SER A 385 -14.60 7.55 19.53
C SER A 385 -13.88 7.02 20.77
N ILE A 386 -13.40 5.77 20.71
CA ILE A 386 -12.73 5.13 21.84
C ILE A 386 -11.49 5.89 22.33
N TYR A 387 -10.80 6.60 21.44
CA TYR A 387 -9.57 7.34 21.77
C TYR A 387 -9.83 8.54 22.68
N ASP A 388 -11.06 9.06 22.73
CA ASP A 388 -11.43 10.21 23.56
C ASP A 388 -11.27 9.91 25.05
N LEU A 389 -11.47 8.63 25.44
CA LEU A 389 -11.29 8.15 26.82
C LEU A 389 -9.82 8.19 27.28
N TYR A 390 -8.87 8.38 26.36
CA TYR A 390 -7.43 8.34 26.63
C TYR A 390 -6.76 9.71 26.53
N THR A 391 -7.54 10.80 26.58
CA THR A 391 -7.03 12.18 26.50
C THR A 391 -5.88 12.44 27.49
N ASP A 392 -6.01 12.01 28.75
CA ASP A 392 -4.95 12.19 29.76
C ASP A 392 -3.65 11.46 29.38
N GLN A 393 -3.77 10.28 28.76
CA GLN A 393 -2.60 9.52 28.28
C GLN A 393 -1.96 10.21 27.07
N PHE A 394 -2.74 10.82 26.18
CA PHE A 394 -2.21 11.66 25.09
C PHE A 394 -1.50 12.92 25.60
N VAL A 395 -2.03 13.57 26.65
CA VAL A 395 -1.36 14.69 27.32
C VAL A 395 -0.01 14.25 27.91
N LEU A 396 0.01 13.10 28.58
CA LEU A 396 1.25 12.52 29.09
C LEU A 396 2.23 12.20 27.95
N LEU A 397 1.75 11.60 26.87
CA LEU A 397 2.55 11.24 25.70
C LEU A 397 3.21 12.47 25.08
N ILE A 398 2.44 13.51 24.76
CA ILE A 398 2.98 14.72 24.13
C ILE A 398 3.93 15.48 25.06
N SER A 399 3.70 15.45 26.37
CA SER A 399 4.60 16.02 27.37
C SER A 399 5.98 15.32 27.38
N GLN A 400 6.00 13.98 27.38
CA GLN A 400 7.26 13.22 27.33
C GLN A 400 7.98 13.40 25.98
N LEU A 401 7.25 13.44 24.87
CA LEU A 401 7.80 13.70 23.54
C LEU A 401 8.44 15.10 23.43
N THR A 402 7.79 16.11 24.03
CA THR A 402 8.33 17.47 24.11
C THR A 402 9.62 17.50 24.92
N LYS A 403 9.66 16.79 26.05
CA LYS A 403 10.86 16.68 26.90
C LYS A 403 12.02 16.00 26.17
N LEU A 404 11.72 14.93 25.44
CA LEU A 404 12.69 14.26 24.58
C LEU A 404 13.22 15.24 23.51
N TRP A 405 12.35 16.08 22.94
CA TRP A 405 12.72 17.06 21.90
C TRP A 405 13.66 18.12 22.45
N GLU A 406 13.40 18.61 23.66
CA GLU A 406 14.31 19.54 24.35
C GLU A 406 15.68 18.93 24.62
N ILE A 407 15.75 17.64 24.99
CA ILE A 407 17.02 16.93 25.21
C ILE A 407 17.81 16.91 23.89
N ALA A 408 17.18 16.50 22.79
CA ALA A 408 17.82 16.46 21.48
C ALA A 408 18.32 17.84 21.02
N ALA A 409 17.50 18.89 21.18
CA ALA A 409 17.85 20.25 20.81
C ALA A 409 19.01 20.83 21.65
N LYS A 410 19.17 20.39 22.91
CA LYS A 410 20.30 20.77 23.78
C LYS A 410 21.58 20.06 23.38
N THR A 411 21.50 18.77 23.02
CA THR A 411 22.66 17.99 22.54
C THR A 411 23.23 18.56 21.25
N GLU A 412 22.38 18.95 20.30
CA GLU A 412 22.81 19.56 19.03
C GLU A 412 23.56 20.89 19.23
N LYS A 413 23.13 21.71 20.20
CA LYS A 413 23.81 22.97 20.54
C LYS A 413 25.21 22.77 21.15
N LEU A 414 25.42 21.74 21.96
CA LEU A 414 26.75 21.44 22.54
C LEU A 414 27.75 20.98 21.48
N GLU A 415 27.30 20.25 20.46
CA GLU A 415 28.17 19.67 19.43
C GLU A 415 28.75 20.69 18.43
N THR A 416 28.23 21.93 18.41
CA THR A 416 28.74 23.04 17.57
C THR A 416 30.14 23.52 17.96
N THR A 417 30.70 23.07 19.09
CA THR A 417 32.03 23.46 19.59
C THR A 417 33.15 22.44 19.30
N VAL A 418 32.82 21.28 18.72
CA VAL A 418 33.77 20.21 18.36
C VAL A 418 33.92 20.14 16.83
N PRO A 419 35.11 19.87 16.26
CA PRO A 419 35.28 19.75 14.82
C PRO A 419 34.30 18.73 14.20
N GLN A 420 33.52 19.16 13.20
CA GLN A 420 32.40 18.43 12.56
C GLN A 420 32.74 17.02 12.03
N HIS A 421 34.01 16.68 11.84
CA HIS A 421 34.42 15.33 11.45
C HIS A 421 34.34 14.30 12.61
N LEU A 422 34.10 14.73 13.85
CA LEU A 422 34.03 13.87 15.03
C LEU A 422 32.64 13.81 15.69
N THR A 423 31.76 14.77 15.46
CA THR A 423 30.38 14.83 15.99
C THR A 423 29.37 14.66 14.86
N TYR A 424 28.58 13.58 14.88
CA TYR A 424 27.53 13.35 13.88
C TYR A 424 26.39 12.60 14.57
N ILE A 425 25.29 13.32 14.83
CA ILE A 425 24.00 12.74 15.21
C ILE A 425 23.45 12.04 13.95
N PRO A 426 23.10 10.75 14.01
CA PRO A 426 22.56 10.05 12.84
C PRO A 426 21.21 10.65 12.46
N GLN A 427 21.12 11.25 11.27
CA GLN A 427 19.85 11.72 10.68
C GLN A 427 18.94 10.57 10.25
N SER A 428 19.50 9.37 10.08
CA SER A 428 18.76 8.16 9.73
C SER A 428 19.18 7.02 10.64
N ILE A 429 18.21 6.40 11.30
CA ILE A 429 18.35 5.12 11.99
C ILE A 429 17.42 4.08 11.32
N VAL A 430 17.64 2.80 11.57
CA VAL A 430 16.78 1.68 11.11
C VAL A 430 16.09 0.99 12.29
N ASP A 431 15.86 1.76 13.36
CA ASP A 431 15.16 1.35 14.57
C ASP A 431 14.03 2.35 14.89
N ILE A 432 13.16 2.01 15.83
CA ILE A 432 12.06 2.87 16.24
C ILE A 432 12.55 3.93 17.23
N GLY A 433 12.21 5.19 16.98
CA GLY A 433 12.42 6.28 17.92
C GLY A 433 11.09 6.90 18.34
N TRP A 434 10.91 8.17 17.99
CA TRP A 434 9.78 9.00 18.42
C TRP A 434 8.85 9.43 17.28
N ILE A 435 9.16 9.12 16.00
CA ILE A 435 8.27 9.46 14.88
C ILE A 435 6.93 8.71 15.02
N PRO A 436 6.89 7.39 15.27
CA PRO A 436 5.63 6.67 15.36
C PRO A 436 4.72 7.17 16.50
N PRO A 437 5.21 7.41 17.74
CA PRO A 437 4.37 7.98 18.80
C PRO A 437 3.84 9.39 18.49
N LEU A 438 4.64 10.25 17.86
CA LEU A 438 4.18 11.57 17.41
C LEU A 438 3.09 11.46 16.34
N TYR A 439 3.31 10.62 15.33
CA TYR A 439 2.33 10.38 14.28
C TYR A 439 1.03 9.79 14.84
N PHE A 440 1.14 8.81 15.73
CA PHE A 440 0.01 8.20 16.44
C PHE A 440 -0.79 9.25 17.21
N ALA A 441 -0.13 10.12 17.98
CA ALA A 441 -0.80 11.23 18.69
C ALA A 441 -1.52 12.18 17.73
N ALA A 442 -0.90 12.55 16.60
CA ALA A 442 -1.49 13.46 15.63
C ALA A 442 -2.73 12.89 14.90
N VAL A 443 -2.73 11.57 14.65
CA VAL A 443 -3.79 10.89 13.89
C VAL A 443 -4.89 10.32 14.79
N LYS A 444 -4.59 9.94 16.04
CA LYS A 444 -5.56 9.29 16.95
C LYS A 444 -6.09 10.15 18.08
N CYS A 445 -5.38 11.20 18.49
CA CYS A 445 -5.94 12.17 19.42
C CYS A 445 -6.94 13.09 18.71
N ARG A 446 -7.96 13.57 19.41
CA ARG A 446 -8.95 14.53 18.90
C ARG A 446 -8.88 15.91 19.56
N VAL A 447 -7.95 16.11 20.48
CA VAL A 447 -7.62 17.43 21.05
C VAL A 447 -6.71 18.17 20.08
N HIS A 448 -7.26 19.18 19.40
CA HIS A 448 -6.57 19.96 18.37
C HIS A 448 -5.16 20.41 18.79
N ARG A 449 -5.02 21.01 19.98
CA ARG A 449 -3.73 21.47 20.52
C ARG A 449 -2.64 20.40 20.56
N ILE A 450 -3.00 19.15 20.90
CA ILE A 450 -2.08 18.00 20.94
C ILE A 450 -1.67 17.61 19.53
N ARG A 451 -2.62 17.58 18.60
CA ARG A 451 -2.38 17.22 17.20
C ARG A 451 -1.44 18.21 16.52
N VAL A 452 -1.71 19.51 16.66
CA VAL A 452 -0.85 20.58 16.14
C VAL A 452 0.56 20.50 16.74
N GLN A 453 0.68 20.25 18.06
CA GLN A 453 1.99 20.11 18.69
C GLN A 453 2.77 18.90 18.16
N ALA A 454 2.10 17.76 17.99
CA ALA A 454 2.72 16.56 17.45
C ALA A 454 3.20 16.77 16.00
N ILE A 455 2.37 17.40 15.15
CA ILE A 455 2.72 17.75 13.76
C ILE A 455 3.90 18.72 13.72
N ARG A 456 3.88 19.77 14.55
CA ARG A 456 4.99 20.74 14.61
C ARG A 456 6.27 20.08 15.10
N LEU A 457 6.22 19.22 16.11
CA LEU A 457 7.37 18.46 16.60
C LEU A 457 7.97 17.58 15.50
N LEU A 458 7.15 16.86 14.73
CA LEU A 458 7.60 16.10 13.55
C LEU A 458 8.34 16.98 12.53
N GLY A 459 7.90 18.23 12.34
CA GLY A 459 8.50 19.17 11.40
C GLY A 459 9.82 19.81 11.85
N THR A 460 10.12 19.86 13.15
CA THR A 460 11.29 20.61 13.66
C THR A 460 12.64 19.94 13.46
N ASN A 461 12.72 18.61 13.56
CA ASN A 461 13.97 17.85 13.43
C ASN A 461 13.83 16.81 12.32
N PRO A 462 14.10 17.17 11.04
CA PRO A 462 14.01 16.23 9.95
C PRO A 462 15.00 15.06 10.11
N HIS A 463 14.46 13.86 10.30
CA HIS A 463 15.22 12.62 10.42
C HIS A 463 14.36 11.42 9.95
N ARG A 464 15.00 10.25 9.85
CA ARG A 464 14.38 8.97 9.45
C ARG A 464 14.58 7.87 10.48
N GLU A 465 13.55 7.06 10.65
CA GLU A 465 13.47 5.88 11.53
C GLU A 465 12.99 4.67 10.70
N GLY A 466 13.89 4.11 9.89
CA GLY A 466 13.61 3.07 8.91
C GLY A 466 12.65 3.55 7.83
N ILE A 467 11.43 3.00 7.80
CA ILE A 467 10.36 3.45 6.87
C ILE A 467 9.84 4.84 7.21
N TRP A 468 9.98 5.28 8.45
CA TRP A 468 9.42 6.54 8.93
C TRP A 468 10.30 7.72 8.52
N ASP A 469 9.79 8.58 7.65
CA ASP A 469 10.37 9.91 7.40
C ASP A 469 9.52 10.95 8.11
N SER A 470 10.14 11.73 9.00
CA SER A 470 9.45 12.73 9.83
C SER A 470 8.68 13.78 9.03
N ARG A 471 9.16 14.17 7.84
CA ARG A 471 8.46 15.13 6.98
C ARG A 471 7.26 14.49 6.30
N ILE A 472 7.42 13.25 5.83
CA ILE A 472 6.31 12.47 5.27
C ILE A 472 5.24 12.28 6.33
N ALA A 473 5.61 11.83 7.53
CA ALA A 473 4.71 11.63 8.66
C ALA A 473 3.97 12.93 9.04
N ALA A 474 4.68 14.07 9.11
CA ALA A 474 4.06 15.37 9.36
C ALA A 474 3.05 15.76 8.27
N CYS A 475 3.39 15.55 7.00
CA CYS A 475 2.54 15.86 5.86
C CYS A 475 1.25 15.02 5.88
N VAL A 476 1.38 13.71 6.08
CA VAL A 476 0.25 12.79 6.19
C VAL A 476 -0.63 13.18 7.38
N ALA A 477 -0.05 13.35 8.57
CA ALA A 477 -0.79 13.74 9.76
C ALA A 477 -1.50 15.09 9.61
N SER A 478 -0.86 16.07 8.96
CA SER A 478 -1.48 17.36 8.65
C SER A 478 -2.66 17.21 7.71
N LYS A 479 -2.56 16.33 6.71
CA LYS A 479 -3.64 16.10 5.75
C LYS A 479 -4.82 15.38 6.39
N VAL A 480 -4.56 14.38 7.25
CA VAL A 480 -5.60 13.72 8.06
C VAL A 480 -6.30 14.76 8.94
N MET A 481 -5.55 15.57 9.68
CA MET A 481 -6.12 16.60 10.56
C MET A 481 -6.96 17.60 9.77
N LEU A 482 -6.46 18.10 8.62
CA LEU A 482 -7.19 19.01 7.74
C LEU A 482 -8.51 18.40 7.24
N MET A 483 -8.50 17.11 6.91
CA MET A 483 -9.69 16.40 6.43
C MET A 483 -10.72 16.15 7.53
N GLU A 484 -10.28 15.80 8.74
CA GLU A 484 -11.19 15.62 9.87
C GLU A 484 -11.72 16.94 10.43
N GLU A 485 -10.87 17.97 10.50
CA GLU A 485 -11.24 19.24 11.13
C GLU A 485 -11.96 20.18 10.16
N GLY A 486 -11.57 20.23 8.89
CA GLY A 486 -12.19 21.12 7.91
C GLY A 486 -12.36 22.54 8.43
N ASP A 487 -13.60 23.05 8.40
CA ASP A 487 -13.98 24.36 8.93
C ASP A 487 -14.55 24.30 10.36
N PHE A 488 -14.47 23.15 11.05
CA PHE A 488 -15.12 22.92 12.35
C PHE A 488 -14.73 23.93 13.43
N TYR A 489 -13.46 24.34 13.46
CA TYR A 489 -12.94 25.32 14.43
C TYR A 489 -12.90 26.76 13.90
N HIS A 490 -13.52 27.07 12.74
CA HIS A 490 -13.45 28.41 12.12
C HIS A 490 -13.92 29.54 13.06
N ASP A 491 -14.98 29.30 13.83
CA ASP A 491 -15.56 30.30 14.75
C ASP A 491 -15.03 30.17 16.19
N VAL A 492 -14.03 29.31 16.42
CA VAL A 492 -13.40 29.10 17.72
C VAL A 492 -12.08 29.85 17.75
N ASP A 493 -11.84 30.63 18.82
CA ASP A 493 -10.56 31.31 19.01
C ASP A 493 -9.46 30.28 19.37
N MET A 494 -8.77 29.82 18.33
CA MET A 494 -7.66 28.86 18.40
C MET A 494 -6.32 29.60 18.52
N ASP A 495 -5.50 29.21 19.50
CA ASP A 495 -4.12 29.69 19.62
C ASP A 495 -3.17 28.60 19.09
N ASP A 496 -2.82 28.68 17.82
CA ASP A 496 -1.86 27.77 17.18
C ASP A 496 -0.41 28.24 17.31
N ASP A 497 -0.19 29.48 17.74
CA ASP A 497 1.13 30.11 17.89
C ASP A 497 1.70 29.96 19.31
N PHE A 498 1.56 28.76 19.87
CA PHE A 498 2.15 28.41 21.16
C PHE A 498 3.64 28.03 21.05
N PRO A 499 4.45 28.25 22.09
CA PRO A 499 5.80 27.67 22.19
C PRO A 499 5.73 26.13 22.25
N LEU A 500 6.56 25.41 21.48
CA LEU A 500 6.54 23.94 21.46
C LEU A 500 6.80 23.27 22.81
N ALA A 501 7.53 23.94 23.70
CA ALA A 501 7.81 23.48 25.05
C ALA A 501 6.64 23.72 26.04
N SER A 502 5.60 24.45 25.64
CA SER A 502 4.46 24.74 26.52
C SER A 502 3.61 23.49 26.76
N SER A 503 3.11 23.38 28.00
CA SER A 503 2.18 22.34 28.41
C SER A 503 0.77 22.60 27.85
N VAL A 504 0.05 21.52 27.56
CA VAL A 504 -1.39 21.57 27.25
C VAL A 504 -2.14 22.13 28.46
N THR A 505 -2.99 23.12 28.24
CA THR A 505 -3.75 23.84 29.27
C THR A 505 -5.18 23.30 29.42
N LEU A 506 -5.87 23.67 30.50
CA LEU A 506 -7.29 23.35 30.66
C LEU A 506 -8.16 23.98 29.57
N ARG A 507 -7.78 25.15 29.03
CA ARG A 507 -8.49 25.78 27.91
C ARG A 507 -8.44 24.87 26.68
N ASP A 508 -7.26 24.35 26.35
CA ASP A 508 -7.05 23.48 25.19
C ASP A 508 -7.87 22.19 25.27
N LEU A 509 -8.03 21.63 26.47
CA LEU A 509 -8.83 20.44 26.73
C LEU A 509 -10.34 20.71 26.76
N SER A 510 -10.74 21.98 26.92
CA SER A 510 -12.15 22.38 26.98
C SER A 510 -12.75 22.74 25.61
N LEU A 511 -11.95 22.69 24.54
CA LEU A 511 -12.41 22.94 23.18
C LEU A 511 -13.45 21.89 22.74
N PRO A 512 -14.41 22.25 21.87
CA PRO A 512 -15.39 21.31 21.34
C PRO A 512 -14.70 20.11 20.68
N MET A 513 -15.15 18.89 21.01
CA MET A 513 -14.60 17.68 20.41
C MET A 513 -15.17 17.45 19.00
N LEU A 514 -14.33 17.00 18.08
CA LEU A 514 -14.73 16.68 16.70
C LEU A 514 -15.84 15.61 16.66
N PRO A 515 -16.94 15.82 15.91
CA PRO A 515 -17.99 14.83 15.75
C PRO A 515 -17.48 13.53 15.11
N ILE A 516 -18.11 12.40 15.44
CA ILE A 516 -17.72 11.08 14.91
C ILE A 516 -17.79 11.01 13.37
N SER A 517 -18.74 11.71 12.75
CA SER A 517 -18.95 11.76 11.29
C SER A 517 -17.79 12.36 10.52
N CYS A 518 -16.95 13.16 11.18
CA CYS A 518 -15.78 13.79 10.58
C CYS A 518 -14.51 12.94 10.75
N ARG A 519 -14.55 11.90 11.60
CA ARG A 519 -13.35 11.15 11.99
C ARG A 519 -13.01 10.11 10.94
N MET A 520 -11.74 10.06 10.57
CA MET A 520 -11.22 9.10 9.62
C MET A 520 -10.82 7.81 10.32
N SER A 521 -11.42 6.71 9.87
CA SER A 521 -11.02 5.36 10.25
C SER A 521 -10.00 4.82 9.25
N GLU A 522 -9.09 3.98 9.73
CA GLU A 522 -8.14 3.22 8.90
C GLU A 522 -7.37 4.06 7.85
N VAL A 523 -6.57 5.03 8.32
CA VAL A 523 -5.65 5.78 7.45
C VAL A 523 -4.59 4.82 6.88
N GLU A 524 -4.65 4.58 5.57
CA GLU A 524 -3.66 3.81 4.83
C GLU A 524 -2.83 4.72 3.91
N VAL A 525 -1.51 4.58 3.99
CA VAL A 525 -0.57 5.41 3.22
C VAL A 525 0.05 4.56 2.11
N GLU A 526 -0.08 5.01 0.85
CA GLU A 526 0.72 4.47 -0.25
C GLU A 526 1.94 5.35 -0.50
N LEU A 527 3.12 4.79 -0.23
CA LEU A 527 4.37 5.35 -0.69
C LEU A 527 4.69 4.70 -2.04
N SER A 528 4.69 5.54 -3.06
CA SER A 528 5.03 5.25 -4.46
C SER A 528 6.44 4.67 -4.63
N GLY A 529 6.69 4.06 -5.80
CA GLY A 529 7.90 3.28 -6.07
C GLY A 529 9.16 4.11 -6.37
N ALA A 530 9.01 5.38 -6.79
CA ALA A 530 10.13 6.26 -7.08
C ALA A 530 10.27 7.37 -6.02
N PRO A 531 11.49 7.86 -5.73
CA PRO A 531 11.69 9.01 -4.86
C PRO A 531 11.08 10.24 -5.56
N MET A 532 10.09 10.90 -4.94
CA MET A 532 9.34 12.10 -5.41
C MET A 532 7.98 11.87 -6.10
N ASP A 533 7.44 10.66 -6.13
CA ASP A 533 6.08 10.43 -6.61
C ASP A 533 5.00 10.89 -5.58
N LYS A 534 3.74 11.07 -6.04
CA LYS A 534 2.59 11.46 -5.20
C LYS A 534 2.41 10.48 -4.02
N ILE A 535 2.13 11.01 -2.81
CA ILE A 535 1.66 10.21 -1.67
C ILE A 535 0.14 10.11 -1.79
N LEU A 536 -0.38 8.89 -1.95
CA LEU A 536 -1.82 8.64 -1.97
C LEU A 536 -2.28 8.25 -0.57
N LEU A 537 -3.38 8.86 -0.13
CA LEU A 537 -4.03 8.54 1.14
C LEU A 537 -5.37 7.87 0.83
N PHE A 538 -5.57 6.69 1.37
CA PHE A 538 -6.83 5.98 1.31
C PHE A 538 -7.48 6.04 2.69
N PHE A 539 -8.77 6.36 2.72
CA PHE A 539 -9.55 6.45 3.94
C PHE A 539 -10.87 5.72 3.76
N SER A 540 -11.28 4.99 4.80
CA SER A 540 -12.66 4.58 4.98
C SER A 540 -13.35 5.64 5.82
N ALA A 541 -14.11 6.51 5.18
CA ALA A 541 -15.22 7.23 5.82
C ALA A 541 -16.52 6.57 5.34
N SER A 542 -16.66 5.26 5.54
CA SER A 542 -17.90 4.59 5.18
C SER A 542 -18.93 4.82 6.28
N ASP A 543 -19.95 5.63 5.97
CA ASP A 543 -21.15 5.68 6.79
C ASP A 543 -21.67 4.24 7.00
N PRO A 544 -21.96 3.80 8.24
CA PRO A 544 -22.38 2.43 8.52
C PRO A 544 -23.59 1.95 7.70
N ARG A 545 -24.47 2.88 7.28
CA ARG A 545 -25.62 2.57 6.41
C ARG A 545 -25.17 2.22 5.01
N ILE A 546 -24.17 2.92 4.47
CA ILE A 546 -23.55 2.63 3.18
C ILE A 546 -22.84 1.28 3.25
N ALA A 547 -22.02 1.04 4.28
CA ALA A 547 -21.33 -0.24 4.47
C ALA A 547 -22.32 -1.42 4.54
N LYS A 548 -23.42 -1.27 5.30
CA LYS A 548 -24.48 -2.27 5.39
C LYS A 548 -25.18 -2.51 4.04
N ALA A 549 -25.46 -1.46 3.28
CA ALA A 549 -26.08 -1.59 1.97
C ALA A 549 -25.16 -2.31 0.97
N LEU A 550 -23.86 -1.99 0.98
CA LEU A 550 -22.87 -2.68 0.15
C LEU A 550 -22.73 -4.16 0.55
N GLN A 551 -22.73 -4.48 1.84
CA GLN A 551 -22.72 -5.88 2.28
C GLN A 551 -23.95 -6.64 1.79
N ALA A 552 -25.14 -6.05 1.89
CA ALA A 552 -26.37 -6.67 1.38
C ALA A 552 -26.34 -6.92 -0.14
N ILE A 553 -25.61 -6.08 -0.89
CA ILE A 553 -25.37 -6.26 -2.33
C ILE A 553 -24.45 -7.47 -2.58
N LEU A 554 -23.37 -7.62 -1.79
CA LEU A 554 -22.48 -8.77 -1.89
C LEU A 554 -23.20 -10.08 -1.52
N ASP A 555 -24.03 -10.05 -0.47
CA ASP A 555 -24.81 -11.21 -0.02
C ASP A 555 -25.79 -11.72 -1.11
N ARG A 556 -26.17 -10.84 -2.03
CA ARG A 556 -27.00 -11.15 -3.21
C ARG A 556 -26.20 -11.67 -4.41
N GLY A 557 -24.88 -11.75 -4.32
CA GLY A 557 -24.02 -12.36 -5.33
C GLY A 557 -23.22 -11.40 -6.21
N VAL A 558 -23.32 -10.08 -6.00
CA VAL A 558 -22.43 -9.12 -6.68
C VAL A 558 -21.01 -9.31 -6.18
N THR A 559 -20.07 -9.44 -7.12
CA THR A 559 -18.68 -9.80 -6.80
C THR A 559 -17.88 -8.65 -6.20
N GLY A 560 -17.99 -7.46 -6.78
CA GLY A 560 -17.32 -6.25 -6.34
C GLY A 560 -18.04 -5.01 -6.83
N VAL A 561 -18.09 -3.99 -5.98
CA VAL A 561 -18.85 -2.75 -6.20
C VAL A 561 -18.10 -1.55 -5.63
N SER A 562 -18.20 -0.41 -6.33
CA SER A 562 -17.72 0.89 -5.89
C SER A 562 -18.81 1.94 -6.09
N VAL A 563 -18.97 2.83 -5.11
CA VAL A 563 -19.93 3.92 -5.15
C VAL A 563 -19.26 5.24 -4.76
N THR A 564 -19.56 6.28 -5.52
CA THR A 564 -19.18 7.65 -5.19
C THR A 564 -20.38 8.57 -5.35
N ALA A 565 -20.66 9.41 -4.35
CA ALA A 565 -21.69 10.44 -4.41
C ALA A 565 -21.10 11.82 -4.13
N TYR A 566 -21.46 12.77 -4.98
CA TYR A 566 -21.23 14.20 -4.84
C TYR A 566 -22.53 14.89 -4.41
N TYR A 567 -22.40 15.84 -3.49
CA TYR A 567 -23.48 16.75 -3.11
C TYR A 567 -22.90 18.17 -3.02
N ARG A 568 -23.51 19.12 -3.74
CA ARG A 568 -23.08 20.52 -3.80
C ARG A 568 -21.60 20.67 -4.12
N GLY A 569 -21.14 19.93 -5.14
CA GLY A 569 -19.77 19.95 -5.64
C GLY A 569 -18.73 19.20 -4.78
N LYS A 570 -19.09 18.64 -3.62
CA LYS A 570 -18.17 17.89 -2.76
C LYS A 570 -18.47 16.40 -2.80
N ALA A 571 -17.44 15.56 -2.87
CA ALA A 571 -17.58 14.12 -2.66
C ALA A 571 -17.97 13.88 -1.19
N VAL A 572 -19.16 13.33 -0.95
CA VAL A 572 -19.71 13.08 0.40
C VAL A 572 -19.78 11.59 0.74
N ILE A 573 -19.71 10.71 -0.27
CA ILE A 573 -19.65 9.27 -0.10
C ILE A 573 -18.60 8.72 -1.05
N GLU A 574 -17.67 7.93 -0.53
CA GLU A 574 -16.75 7.10 -1.29
C GLU A 574 -16.63 5.76 -0.57
N ALA A 575 -17.15 4.70 -1.17
CA ALA A 575 -17.18 3.38 -0.54
C ALA A 575 -17.04 2.26 -1.55
N THR A 576 -16.39 1.18 -1.12
CA THR A 576 -16.16 -0.02 -1.92
C THR A 576 -16.47 -1.28 -1.13
N ALA A 577 -16.79 -2.36 -1.83
CA ALA A 577 -16.94 -3.67 -1.22
C ALA A 577 -16.65 -4.79 -2.24
N GLY A 578 -16.24 -5.95 -1.74
CA GLY A 578 -16.04 -7.17 -2.53
C GLY A 578 -14.69 -7.21 -3.26
N TYR A 579 -14.65 -7.96 -4.36
CA TYR A 579 -13.43 -8.32 -5.08
C TYR A 579 -13.38 -7.75 -6.49
N ALA A 580 -12.26 -7.12 -6.83
CA ALA A 580 -11.92 -6.73 -8.18
C ALA A 580 -11.45 -7.92 -9.02
N ASP A 581 -10.80 -8.91 -8.39
CA ASP A 581 -10.41 -10.17 -9.01
C ASP A 581 -10.43 -11.27 -7.94
N VAL A 582 -11.39 -12.19 -8.04
CA VAL A 582 -11.60 -13.31 -7.10
C VAL A 582 -10.46 -14.32 -7.17
N GLU A 583 -9.91 -14.58 -8.35
CA GLU A 583 -8.86 -15.60 -8.51
C GLU A 583 -7.52 -15.14 -7.90
N LYS A 584 -7.30 -13.82 -7.90
CA LYS A 584 -6.12 -13.17 -7.30
C LYS A 584 -6.34 -12.66 -5.88
N ASP A 585 -7.51 -12.92 -5.28
CA ASP A 585 -7.90 -12.41 -3.96
C ASP A 585 -7.70 -10.87 -3.85
N ARG A 586 -8.00 -10.14 -4.92
CA ARG A 586 -7.78 -8.69 -5.00
C ARG A 586 -9.06 -7.95 -4.61
N PRO A 587 -9.09 -7.24 -3.47
CA PRO A 587 -10.27 -6.49 -3.05
C PRO A 587 -10.53 -5.27 -3.96
N VAL A 588 -11.77 -4.81 -4.01
CA VAL A 588 -12.11 -3.52 -4.64
C VAL A 588 -11.58 -2.38 -3.78
N LYS A 589 -10.81 -1.50 -4.42
CA LYS A 589 -10.32 -0.23 -3.88
C LYS A 589 -10.93 0.95 -4.64
N LEU A 590 -10.91 2.15 -4.08
CA LEU A 590 -11.45 3.36 -4.75
C LEU A 590 -10.78 3.65 -6.12
N ASN A 591 -9.51 3.25 -6.28
CA ASN A 591 -8.79 3.37 -7.55
C ASN A 591 -8.95 2.13 -8.46
N THR A 592 -9.84 1.20 -8.14
CA THR A 592 -10.20 0.09 -9.04
C THR A 592 -11.05 0.65 -10.18
N ILE A 593 -10.73 0.26 -11.41
CA ILE A 593 -11.45 0.71 -12.61
C ILE A 593 -12.29 -0.44 -13.18
N PHE A 594 -13.52 -0.13 -13.57
CA PHE A 594 -14.55 -1.08 -13.98
C PHE A 594 -14.99 -0.79 -15.41
N GLY A 595 -15.31 -1.83 -16.18
CA GLY A 595 -16.02 -1.64 -17.44
C GLY A 595 -17.44 -1.16 -17.16
N VAL A 596 -17.79 0.05 -17.61
CA VAL A 596 -19.11 0.67 -17.30
C VAL A 596 -20.11 0.59 -18.46
N PHE A 597 -19.75 -0.06 -19.57
CA PHE A 597 -20.62 -0.31 -20.71
C PHE A 597 -21.34 0.96 -21.18
N SER A 598 -22.65 0.90 -21.43
CA SER A 598 -23.44 2.03 -21.95
C SER A 598 -23.42 3.30 -21.10
N ALA A 599 -22.94 3.28 -19.85
CA ALA A 599 -22.67 4.52 -19.11
C ALA A 599 -21.65 5.42 -19.85
N THR A 600 -20.79 4.82 -20.69
CA THR A 600 -19.88 5.51 -21.62
C THR A 600 -20.61 6.51 -22.52
N LYS A 601 -21.86 6.24 -22.92
CA LYS A 601 -22.61 7.14 -23.81
C LYS A 601 -22.82 8.51 -23.20
N GLY A 602 -22.96 8.61 -21.88
CA GLY A 602 -23.03 9.90 -21.20
C GLY A 602 -21.75 10.72 -21.37
N VAL A 603 -20.58 10.08 -21.28
CA VAL A 603 -19.28 10.72 -21.53
C VAL A 603 -19.17 11.17 -22.99
N THR A 604 -19.61 10.33 -23.92
CA THR A 604 -19.64 10.64 -25.36
C THR A 604 -20.58 11.79 -25.68
N ALA A 605 -21.77 11.82 -25.08
CA ALA A 605 -22.71 12.93 -25.22
C ALA A 605 -22.09 14.25 -24.71
N LEU A 606 -21.43 14.22 -23.54
CA LEU A 606 -20.73 15.40 -23.02
C LEU A 606 -19.61 15.89 -23.96
N ALA A 607 -18.87 14.99 -24.59
CA ALA A 607 -17.86 15.35 -25.59
C ALA A 607 -18.47 16.04 -26.83
N VAL A 608 -19.63 15.57 -27.31
CA VAL A 608 -20.38 16.23 -28.39
C VAL A 608 -20.87 17.61 -27.94
N HIS A 609 -21.41 17.72 -26.72
CA HIS A 609 -21.87 19.01 -26.20
C HIS A 609 -20.72 20.00 -25.96
N LEU A 610 -19.49 19.56 -25.67
CA LEU A 610 -18.32 20.45 -25.60
C LEU A 610 -18.04 21.09 -26.96
N GLN A 611 -18.15 20.32 -28.05
CA GLN A 611 -18.02 20.86 -29.41
C GLN A 611 -19.14 21.86 -29.73
N ALA A 612 -20.36 21.56 -29.31
CA ALA A 612 -21.51 22.45 -29.48
C ALA A 612 -21.39 23.74 -28.65
N GLU A 613 -20.86 23.63 -27.41
CA GLU A 613 -20.60 24.77 -26.52
C GLU A 613 -19.58 25.73 -27.12
N ARG A 614 -18.61 25.20 -27.86
CA ARG A 614 -17.58 25.97 -28.59
C ARG A 614 -18.06 26.50 -29.94
N GLY A 615 -19.32 26.23 -30.32
CA GLY A 615 -19.88 26.63 -31.61
C GLY A 615 -19.27 25.91 -32.82
N LEU A 616 -18.62 24.76 -32.60
CA LEU A 616 -18.03 23.96 -33.69
C LEU A 616 -19.08 23.12 -34.42
N ILE A 617 -20.18 22.78 -33.72
CA ILE A 617 -21.33 22.06 -34.26
C ILE A 617 -22.65 22.67 -33.77
N HIS A 618 -23.72 22.48 -34.53
CA HIS A 618 -25.10 22.56 -34.04
C HIS A 618 -25.72 21.16 -34.03
N LEU A 619 -26.55 20.84 -33.04
CA LEU A 619 -27.12 19.49 -32.91
C LEU A 619 -28.09 19.14 -34.06
N ASP A 620 -28.73 20.17 -34.66
CA ASP A 620 -29.58 20.04 -35.84
C ASP A 620 -28.79 19.92 -37.16
N ASP A 621 -27.45 20.06 -37.12
CA ASP A 621 -26.65 19.87 -38.32
C ASP A 621 -26.72 18.41 -38.78
N PRO A 622 -26.83 18.16 -40.10
CA PRO A 622 -26.63 16.83 -40.65
C PRO A 622 -25.24 16.31 -40.31
N VAL A 623 -25.11 15.05 -39.89
CA VAL A 623 -23.81 14.37 -39.67
C VAL A 623 -22.95 14.48 -40.93
N ALA A 624 -23.58 14.36 -42.11
CA ALA A 624 -22.97 14.51 -43.42
C ALA A 624 -22.23 15.85 -43.65
N LYS A 625 -22.58 16.91 -42.90
CA LYS A 625 -21.88 18.20 -42.95
C LYS A 625 -20.41 18.06 -42.51
N TYR A 626 -20.15 17.19 -41.53
CA TYR A 626 -18.83 16.98 -40.93
C TYR A 626 -18.18 15.69 -41.40
N TRP A 627 -19.00 14.70 -41.76
CA TRP A 627 -18.60 13.41 -42.28
C TRP A 627 -19.31 13.10 -43.61
N PRO A 628 -18.86 13.66 -44.75
CA PRO A 628 -19.55 13.54 -46.04
C PRO A 628 -19.84 12.12 -46.49
N GLU A 629 -18.94 11.18 -46.19
CA GLU A 629 -19.08 9.77 -46.52
C GLU A 629 -20.30 9.13 -45.82
N PHE A 630 -20.71 9.67 -44.67
CA PHE A 630 -21.92 9.24 -43.97
C PHE A 630 -23.19 9.50 -44.77
N ALA A 631 -23.20 10.41 -45.75
CA ALA A 631 -24.40 10.72 -46.55
C ALA A 631 -24.88 9.56 -47.44
N ALA A 632 -24.08 8.52 -47.64
CA ALA A 632 -24.44 7.41 -48.52
C ALA A 632 -25.75 6.73 -48.11
N ASN A 633 -26.43 6.07 -49.05
CA ASN A 633 -27.58 5.19 -48.80
C ASN A 633 -28.75 5.82 -48.00
N GLY A 634 -29.07 7.10 -48.28
CA GLY A 634 -30.25 7.78 -47.72
C GLY A 634 -30.04 8.40 -46.34
N LYS A 635 -28.79 8.68 -45.96
CA LYS A 635 -28.39 9.18 -44.63
C LYS A 635 -28.10 10.69 -44.61
N GLU A 636 -28.25 11.38 -45.73
CA GLU A 636 -27.92 12.81 -45.90
C GLU A 636 -28.67 13.76 -44.97
N SER A 637 -29.85 13.36 -44.47
CA SER A 637 -30.71 14.15 -43.57
C SER A 637 -30.58 13.80 -42.09
N ILE A 638 -29.73 12.84 -41.74
CA ILE A 638 -29.53 12.41 -40.35
C ILE A 638 -28.76 13.49 -39.59
N THR A 639 -29.38 14.10 -38.58
CA THR A 639 -28.75 15.12 -37.73
C THR A 639 -27.97 14.50 -36.58
N ILE A 640 -27.11 15.29 -35.95
CA ILE A 640 -26.40 14.89 -34.73
C ILE A 640 -27.39 14.56 -33.60
N GLU A 641 -28.47 15.35 -33.46
CA GLU A 641 -29.56 15.07 -32.51
C GLU A 641 -30.27 13.75 -32.81
N HIS A 642 -30.49 13.38 -34.08
CA HIS A 642 -31.04 12.07 -34.41
C HIS A 642 -30.13 10.94 -33.90
N VAL A 643 -28.81 11.12 -33.91
CA VAL A 643 -27.89 10.10 -33.38
C VAL A 643 -27.90 10.10 -31.85
N LEU A 644 -27.79 11.28 -31.21
CA LEU A 644 -27.85 11.43 -29.75
C LEU A 644 -29.12 10.81 -29.16
N SER A 645 -30.26 11.01 -29.82
CA SER A 645 -31.58 10.55 -29.35
C SER A 645 -31.96 9.13 -29.81
N HIS A 646 -31.05 8.39 -30.43
CA HIS A 646 -31.29 7.04 -30.95
C HIS A 646 -32.38 6.95 -32.03
N ARG A 647 -32.42 7.92 -32.93
CA ARG A 647 -33.40 8.07 -34.02
C ARG A 647 -32.77 8.12 -35.41
N SER A 648 -31.48 7.80 -35.56
CA SER A 648 -30.82 7.77 -36.88
C SER A 648 -31.20 6.55 -37.73
N GLY A 649 -31.78 5.51 -37.14
CA GLY A 649 -32.24 4.31 -37.86
C GLY A 649 -31.16 3.30 -38.22
N ILE A 650 -29.95 3.41 -37.65
CA ILE A 650 -28.79 2.55 -37.95
C ILE A 650 -28.27 1.85 -36.69
N PRO A 651 -29.08 1.04 -35.99
CA PRO A 651 -28.64 0.41 -34.73
C PRO A 651 -27.65 -0.75 -34.94
N GLN A 652 -27.54 -1.27 -36.17
CA GLN A 652 -26.78 -2.49 -36.49
C GLN A 652 -25.26 -2.29 -36.49
N MET A 653 -24.53 -3.29 -35.98
CA MET A 653 -23.08 -3.39 -36.07
C MET A 653 -22.62 -3.93 -37.43
N PRO A 654 -21.44 -3.52 -37.92
CA PRO A 654 -20.75 -4.10 -39.07
C PRO A 654 -20.81 -5.64 -39.11
N GLU A 655 -21.21 -6.21 -40.25
CA GLU A 655 -21.17 -7.66 -40.45
C GLU A 655 -19.72 -8.18 -40.35
N GLY A 656 -19.54 -9.31 -39.67
CA GLY A 656 -18.21 -9.92 -39.50
C GLY A 656 -17.30 -9.23 -38.49
N VAL A 657 -17.81 -8.27 -37.70
CA VAL A 657 -17.02 -7.61 -36.65
C VAL A 657 -16.43 -8.62 -35.66
N THR A 658 -15.15 -8.43 -35.32
CA THR A 658 -14.42 -9.14 -34.26
C THR A 658 -13.91 -8.12 -33.24
N PRO A 659 -13.45 -8.55 -32.05
CA PRO A 659 -12.81 -7.65 -31.09
C PRO A 659 -11.70 -6.77 -31.69
N GLU A 660 -10.86 -7.34 -32.56
CA GLU A 660 -9.77 -6.61 -33.22
C GLU A 660 -10.29 -5.60 -34.25
N LEU A 661 -11.32 -5.95 -35.02
CA LEU A 661 -11.94 -5.04 -36.00
C LEU A 661 -12.74 -3.92 -35.32
N MET A 662 -13.36 -4.18 -34.18
CA MET A 662 -14.04 -3.16 -33.38
C MET A 662 -13.05 -2.13 -32.83
N ALA A 663 -11.82 -2.54 -32.52
CA ALA A 663 -10.73 -1.65 -32.13
C ALA A 663 -10.14 -0.86 -33.32
N ASP A 664 -10.41 -1.26 -34.57
CA ASP A 664 -10.03 -0.52 -35.77
C ASP A 664 -11.07 0.57 -36.10
N TRP A 665 -10.78 1.79 -35.68
CA TRP A 665 -11.64 2.96 -35.89
C TRP A 665 -11.98 3.20 -37.36
N ALA A 666 -11.00 3.07 -38.26
CA ALA A 666 -11.19 3.32 -39.67
C ALA A 666 -12.09 2.26 -40.30
N TRP A 667 -11.89 1.00 -39.92
CA TRP A 667 -12.75 -0.10 -40.36
C TRP A 667 -14.20 0.14 -39.90
N MET A 668 -14.42 0.40 -38.61
CA MET A 668 -15.75 0.65 -38.06
C MET A 668 -16.46 1.80 -38.75
N THR A 669 -15.81 2.97 -38.84
CA THR A 669 -16.42 4.17 -39.46
C THR A 669 -16.72 3.95 -40.95
N GLN A 670 -15.80 3.35 -41.71
CA GLN A 670 -16.03 3.05 -43.13
C GLN A 670 -17.24 2.13 -43.36
N HIS A 671 -17.43 1.11 -42.52
CA HIS A 671 -18.57 0.20 -42.64
C HIS A 671 -19.87 0.88 -42.22
N ILE A 672 -19.85 1.65 -41.12
CA ILE A 672 -21.02 2.42 -40.66
C ILE A 672 -21.48 3.45 -41.72
N ALA A 673 -20.54 4.16 -42.35
CA ALA A 673 -20.86 5.11 -43.42
C ALA A 673 -21.58 4.45 -44.61
N ASN A 674 -21.35 3.16 -44.86
CA ASN A 674 -21.96 2.43 -45.96
C ASN A 674 -23.31 1.78 -45.61
N TYR A 675 -23.81 1.90 -44.38
CA TYR A 675 -25.10 1.27 -44.04
C TYR A 675 -26.31 1.97 -44.65
N THR A 676 -27.32 1.18 -45.01
CA THR A 676 -28.68 1.66 -45.23
C THR A 676 -29.41 1.66 -43.89
N PRO A 677 -30.10 2.75 -43.50
CA PRO A 677 -30.95 2.76 -42.31
C PRO A 677 -31.99 1.63 -42.36
N ILE A 678 -32.08 0.85 -41.28
CA ILE A 678 -33.11 -0.20 -41.12
C ILE A 678 -34.47 0.45 -40.82
N PHE A 679 -34.44 1.55 -40.07
CA PHE A 679 -35.62 2.32 -39.71
C PHE A 679 -35.58 3.71 -40.35
N PRO A 680 -36.74 4.32 -40.66
CA PRO A 680 -36.78 5.66 -41.23
C PRO A 680 -36.12 6.69 -40.29
N PRO A 681 -35.07 7.40 -40.75
CA PRO A 681 -34.35 8.33 -39.88
C PRO A 681 -35.24 9.47 -39.39
N GLY A 682 -35.04 9.85 -38.13
CA GLY A 682 -35.83 10.87 -37.45
C GLY A 682 -37.28 10.47 -37.18
N LYS A 683 -37.70 9.22 -37.41
CA LYS A 683 -39.11 8.81 -37.19
C LYS A 683 -39.31 7.64 -36.24
N SER A 684 -38.28 6.82 -36.02
CA SER A 684 -38.37 5.63 -35.16
C SER A 684 -37.34 5.72 -34.05
N ASN A 685 -37.70 5.22 -32.87
CA ASN A 685 -36.77 5.02 -31.77
C ASN A 685 -36.12 3.65 -31.93
N ALA A 686 -34.80 3.60 -32.02
CA ALA A 686 -34.09 2.33 -32.08
C ALA A 686 -32.74 2.47 -31.39
N TYR A 687 -32.60 1.88 -30.20
CA TYR A 687 -31.38 2.01 -29.41
C TYR A 687 -30.13 1.48 -30.12
N HIS A 688 -29.19 2.39 -30.41
CA HIS A 688 -27.86 2.08 -30.92
C HIS A 688 -26.98 1.53 -29.79
N VAL A 689 -26.99 0.21 -29.62
CA VAL A 689 -26.27 -0.46 -28.53
C VAL A 689 -24.78 -0.10 -28.54
N LEU A 690 -24.12 -0.17 -29.70
CA LEU A 690 -22.69 0.08 -29.84
C LEU A 690 -22.38 1.22 -30.82
N VAL A 691 -22.94 1.18 -32.05
CA VAL A 691 -22.66 2.11 -33.16
C VAL A 691 -22.84 3.60 -32.82
N TYR A 692 -23.66 3.91 -31.81
CA TYR A 692 -23.78 5.26 -31.22
C TYR A 692 -22.42 5.95 -31.07
N GLY A 693 -21.45 5.23 -30.52
CA GLY A 693 -20.16 5.75 -30.15
C GLY A 693 -19.33 6.22 -31.34
N TRP A 694 -19.24 5.41 -32.40
CA TRP A 694 -18.44 5.75 -33.58
C TRP A 694 -19.04 6.88 -34.39
N ILE A 695 -20.36 6.97 -34.53
CA ILE A 695 -20.98 8.06 -35.31
C ILE A 695 -20.70 9.40 -34.64
N LEU A 696 -20.96 9.50 -33.32
CA LEU A 696 -20.73 10.75 -32.58
C LEU A 696 -19.24 11.03 -32.38
N GLY A 697 -18.46 9.99 -32.12
CA GLY A 697 -17.02 10.11 -31.97
C GLY A 697 -16.33 10.59 -33.25
N GLU A 698 -16.76 10.12 -34.42
CA GLU A 698 -16.21 10.59 -35.71
C GLU A 698 -16.57 12.05 -35.97
N VAL A 699 -17.78 12.49 -35.59
CA VAL A 699 -18.14 13.91 -35.61
C VAL A 699 -17.21 14.72 -34.71
N VAL A 700 -16.94 14.27 -33.48
CA VAL A 700 -16.00 14.94 -32.56
C VAL A 700 -14.59 15.00 -33.16
N CYS A 701 -14.04 13.87 -33.62
CA CYS A 701 -12.70 13.82 -34.24
C CYS A 701 -12.57 14.74 -35.45
N ARG A 702 -13.61 14.84 -36.30
CA ARG A 702 -13.59 15.68 -37.50
C ARG A 702 -13.79 17.16 -37.21
N THR A 703 -14.47 17.49 -36.13
CA THR A 703 -14.78 18.88 -35.75
C THR A 703 -13.77 19.46 -34.76
N ASP A 704 -13.00 18.62 -34.08
CA ASP A 704 -11.89 19.05 -33.23
C ASP A 704 -10.84 19.80 -34.08
N PRO A 705 -10.52 21.07 -33.76
CA PRO A 705 -9.51 21.83 -34.49
C PRO A 705 -8.13 21.16 -34.50
N GLN A 706 -7.82 20.38 -33.45
CA GLN A 706 -6.56 19.64 -33.34
C GLN A 706 -6.59 18.27 -34.03
N ARG A 707 -7.76 17.82 -34.52
CA ARG A 707 -7.96 16.51 -35.17
C ARG A 707 -7.44 15.35 -34.33
N ARG A 708 -7.61 15.42 -33.01
CA ARG A 708 -7.20 14.37 -32.08
C ARG A 708 -8.12 13.16 -32.23
N THR A 709 -7.62 12.00 -31.79
CA THR A 709 -8.44 10.81 -31.60
C THR A 709 -9.43 11.01 -30.46
N PHE A 710 -10.53 10.27 -30.47
CA PHE A 710 -11.63 10.47 -29.54
C PHE A 710 -11.21 10.29 -28.07
N ASP A 711 -10.41 9.27 -27.77
CA ASP A 711 -9.84 9.01 -26.44
C ASP A 711 -9.01 10.19 -25.93
N ARG A 712 -8.17 10.78 -26.80
CA ARG A 712 -7.34 11.94 -26.45
C ARG A 712 -8.18 13.19 -26.26
N PHE A 713 -9.19 13.41 -27.08
CA PHE A 713 -10.13 14.52 -26.90
C PHE A 713 -10.83 14.41 -25.54
N VAL A 714 -11.40 13.25 -25.20
CA VAL A 714 -12.06 13.04 -23.90
C VAL A 714 -11.08 13.22 -22.74
N ARG A 715 -9.84 12.73 -22.88
CA ARG A 715 -8.81 12.91 -21.86
C ARG A 715 -8.51 14.40 -21.62
N GLU A 716 -8.16 15.12 -22.68
CA GLU A 716 -7.63 16.49 -22.58
C GLU A 716 -8.72 17.54 -22.35
N GLU A 717 -9.94 17.32 -22.86
CA GLU A 717 -11.02 18.33 -22.84
C GLU A 717 -12.07 18.11 -21.76
N LEU A 718 -12.20 16.87 -21.25
CA LEU A 718 -13.18 16.52 -20.22
C LEU A 718 -12.49 16.05 -18.93
N CYS A 719 -11.53 15.14 -19.01
CA CYS A 719 -10.96 14.51 -17.82
C CYS A 719 -9.91 15.40 -17.12
N GLU A 720 -8.89 15.87 -17.85
CA GLU A 720 -7.79 16.67 -17.30
C GLU A 720 -8.25 17.98 -16.64
N PRO A 721 -9.17 18.78 -17.20
CA PRO A 721 -9.66 20.01 -16.55
C PRO A 721 -10.35 19.75 -15.22
N LEU A 722 -10.91 18.55 -15.05
CA LEU A 722 -11.57 18.11 -13.83
C LEU A 722 -10.61 17.38 -12.88
N GLY A 723 -9.36 17.15 -13.27
CA GLY A 723 -8.41 16.34 -12.48
C GLY A 723 -8.78 14.86 -12.42
N VAL A 724 -9.48 14.35 -13.45
CA VAL A 724 -9.88 12.94 -13.55
C VAL A 724 -8.76 12.14 -14.24
N GLU A 725 -8.11 11.27 -13.48
CA GLU A 725 -7.06 10.38 -13.98
C GLU A 725 -7.62 9.01 -14.41
N ASP A 726 -8.73 8.58 -13.79
CA ASP A 726 -9.22 7.20 -13.81
C ASP A 726 -10.41 6.95 -14.74
N LEU A 727 -10.42 7.55 -15.93
CA LEU A 727 -11.36 7.22 -17.01
C LEU A 727 -10.60 6.94 -18.30
N PHE A 728 -10.71 5.73 -18.82
CA PHE A 728 -9.99 5.29 -20.01
C PHE A 728 -10.95 4.85 -21.11
N LEU A 729 -10.73 5.37 -22.32
CA LEU A 729 -11.24 4.80 -23.57
C LEU A 729 -10.03 4.22 -24.27
N GLY A 730 -9.83 2.91 -24.11
CA GLY A 730 -8.55 2.25 -24.37
C GLY A 730 -7.59 2.33 -23.18
N VAL A 731 -7.54 1.27 -22.38
CA VAL A 731 -6.69 1.18 -21.19
C VAL A 731 -5.21 1.00 -21.58
N PRO A 732 -4.29 1.84 -21.11
CA PRO A 732 -2.87 1.66 -21.36
C PRO A 732 -2.32 0.47 -20.55
N ASP A 733 -1.21 -0.11 -21.02
CA ASP A 733 -0.61 -1.31 -20.40
C ASP A 733 -0.31 -1.16 -18.91
N SER A 734 0.06 0.05 -18.45
CA SER A 734 0.36 0.33 -17.05
C SER A 734 -0.84 0.24 -16.11
N GLU A 735 -2.05 0.36 -16.65
CA GLU A 735 -3.30 0.42 -15.87
C GLU A 735 -4.12 -0.87 -15.95
N LEU A 736 -3.74 -1.83 -16.81
CA LEU A 736 -4.47 -3.09 -17.00
C LEU A 736 -4.64 -3.89 -15.70
N ASP A 737 -3.66 -3.83 -14.79
CA ASP A 737 -3.71 -4.53 -13.49
C ASP A 737 -4.76 -3.96 -12.54
N ARG A 738 -5.24 -2.73 -12.78
CA ARG A 738 -6.31 -2.10 -11.99
C ARG A 738 -7.70 -2.51 -12.44
N VAL A 739 -7.85 -3.00 -13.68
CA VAL A 739 -9.14 -3.35 -14.27
C VAL A 739 -9.79 -4.48 -13.48
N ALA A 740 -11.02 -4.28 -13.02
CA ALA A 740 -11.80 -5.32 -12.37
C ALA A 740 -12.21 -6.39 -13.38
N THR A 741 -11.99 -7.66 -13.03
CA THR A 741 -12.42 -8.81 -13.84
C THR A 741 -13.94 -8.89 -13.81
N LEU A 742 -14.58 -8.99 -14.98
CA LEU A 742 -16.02 -9.17 -15.10
C LEU A 742 -16.42 -10.63 -14.81
N TYR A 743 -17.50 -10.81 -14.06
CA TYR A 743 -18.08 -12.10 -13.68
C TYR A 743 -19.55 -12.20 -14.07
N GLY A 744 -20.12 -13.41 -13.95
CA GLY A 744 -21.53 -13.68 -14.22
C GLY A 744 -21.84 -13.99 -15.69
N ARG A 745 -23.12 -13.98 -16.03
CA ARG A 745 -23.64 -14.26 -17.37
C ARG A 745 -24.59 -13.14 -17.80
N ASN A 746 -24.22 -12.39 -18.82
CA ASN A 746 -25.17 -11.49 -19.49
C ASN A 746 -25.86 -12.28 -20.62
N GLU A 747 -26.74 -13.23 -20.26
CA GLU A 747 -27.42 -14.14 -21.20
C GLU A 747 -28.79 -13.63 -21.67
N GLU A 748 -29.14 -12.37 -21.39
CA GLU A 748 -30.42 -11.81 -21.80
C GLU A 748 -30.49 -11.57 -23.33
N PHE A 749 -31.43 -12.31 -23.95
CA PHE A 749 -32.02 -12.14 -25.28
C PHE A 749 -31.14 -12.42 -26.51
N ILE A 750 -30.89 -13.70 -26.79
CA ILE A 750 -30.41 -14.18 -28.11
C ILE A 750 -31.56 -14.19 -29.14
N LYS A 751 -32.16 -13.02 -29.35
CA LYS A 751 -32.80 -12.63 -30.60
C LYS A 751 -32.36 -11.21 -30.90
N ASP A 752 -31.24 -11.13 -31.60
CA ASP A 752 -30.76 -9.89 -32.21
C ASP A 752 -31.09 -9.94 -33.72
N PRO A 753 -32.34 -9.68 -34.12
CA PRO A 753 -32.73 -9.73 -35.52
C PRO A 753 -32.07 -8.62 -36.37
N TYR A 754 -31.46 -7.63 -35.72
CA TYR A 754 -30.91 -6.44 -36.36
C TYR A 754 -29.38 -6.36 -36.25
N ASN A 755 -28.71 -7.38 -35.71
CA ASN A 755 -27.26 -7.41 -35.51
C ASN A 755 -26.71 -6.23 -34.70
N VAL A 756 -27.42 -5.76 -33.67
CA VAL A 756 -27.02 -4.62 -32.81
C VAL A 756 -25.92 -4.96 -31.80
N ASN A 757 -25.78 -6.24 -31.41
CA ASN A 757 -24.80 -6.71 -30.42
C ASN A 757 -24.29 -8.13 -30.74
N PRO A 758 -23.63 -8.34 -31.89
CA PRO A 758 -23.20 -9.67 -32.32
C PRO A 758 -22.25 -10.36 -31.32
N MET A 759 -22.38 -11.68 -31.22
CA MET A 759 -21.65 -12.52 -30.25
C MET A 759 -20.13 -12.27 -30.12
N PRO A 760 -19.36 -12.01 -31.20
CA PRO A 760 -17.92 -11.73 -31.08
C PRO A 760 -17.59 -10.50 -30.24
N VAL A 761 -18.50 -9.53 -30.15
CA VAL A 761 -18.33 -8.25 -29.45
C VAL A 761 -19.44 -7.95 -28.45
N PHE A 762 -20.19 -8.98 -28.06
CA PHE A 762 -21.31 -8.86 -27.14
C PHE A 762 -20.85 -8.24 -25.80
N PRO A 763 -21.63 -7.32 -25.20
CA PRO A 763 -21.31 -6.64 -23.93
C PRO A 763 -21.43 -7.60 -22.73
N GLY A 764 -20.45 -8.49 -22.59
CA GLY A 764 -20.41 -9.47 -21.53
C GLY A 764 -19.00 -9.92 -21.15
N PRO A 765 -18.86 -10.69 -20.05
CA PRO A 765 -17.56 -11.03 -19.46
C PRO A 765 -16.60 -11.73 -20.42
N ARG A 766 -17.10 -12.61 -21.30
CA ARG A 766 -16.25 -13.40 -22.21
C ARG A 766 -15.45 -12.51 -23.17
N GLN A 767 -16.10 -11.50 -23.75
CA GLN A 767 -15.49 -10.59 -24.71
C GLN A 767 -14.75 -9.47 -23.98
N HIS A 768 -15.37 -8.84 -22.98
CA HIS A 768 -14.86 -7.60 -22.39
C HIS A 768 -13.77 -7.81 -21.32
N ASN A 769 -13.47 -9.06 -20.94
CA ASN A 769 -12.24 -9.41 -20.23
C ASN A 769 -11.04 -9.59 -21.18
N LEU A 770 -11.25 -9.61 -22.51
CA LEU A 770 -10.13 -9.69 -23.46
C LEU A 770 -9.37 -8.37 -23.47
N ARG A 771 -8.04 -8.46 -23.47
CA ARG A 771 -7.17 -7.29 -23.57
C ARG A 771 -7.49 -6.41 -24.78
N ALA A 772 -7.77 -7.01 -25.95
CA ALA A 772 -8.14 -6.26 -27.16
C ALA A 772 -9.37 -5.36 -26.93
N MET A 773 -10.38 -5.84 -26.18
CA MET A 773 -11.58 -5.07 -25.86
C MET A 773 -11.29 -4.00 -24.81
N GLN A 774 -10.50 -4.30 -23.78
CA GLN A 774 -10.11 -3.32 -22.75
C GLN A 774 -9.26 -2.17 -23.31
N GLN A 775 -8.52 -2.42 -24.39
CA GLN A 775 -7.67 -1.44 -25.06
C GLN A 775 -8.35 -0.78 -26.27
N ALA A 776 -9.57 -1.18 -26.63
CA ALA A 776 -10.31 -0.58 -27.73
C ALA A 776 -10.87 0.80 -27.36
N VAL A 777 -10.83 1.73 -28.30
CA VAL A 777 -11.54 3.02 -28.20
C VAL A 777 -12.97 2.81 -28.69
N ASP A 778 -13.86 2.41 -27.78
CA ASP A 778 -15.29 2.26 -28.02
C ASP A 778 -16.08 3.33 -27.25
N PRO A 779 -16.56 4.41 -27.90
CA PRO A 779 -17.34 5.47 -27.26
C PRO A 779 -18.79 5.08 -26.93
N GLY A 780 -19.23 3.89 -27.32
CA GLY A 780 -20.58 3.39 -27.07
C GLY A 780 -20.66 2.59 -25.77
N ALA A 781 -19.61 1.81 -25.45
CA ALA A 781 -19.58 0.94 -24.27
C ALA A 781 -18.19 0.71 -23.64
N GLY A 782 -17.11 1.24 -24.21
CA GLY A 782 -15.74 0.84 -23.86
C GLY A 782 -15.08 1.58 -22.71
N ALA A 783 -15.74 2.53 -22.04
CA ALA A 783 -15.09 3.23 -20.94
C ALA A 783 -14.81 2.26 -19.78
N ILE A 784 -13.57 2.30 -19.29
CA ILE A 784 -13.13 1.63 -18.09
C ILE A 784 -12.72 2.70 -17.08
N THR A 785 -13.43 2.77 -15.96
CA THR A 785 -13.32 3.92 -15.05
C THR A 785 -13.62 3.59 -13.59
N SER A 786 -13.14 4.40 -12.65
CA SER A 786 -13.53 4.33 -11.24
C SER A 786 -14.89 5.02 -11.01
N SER A 787 -15.57 4.69 -9.89
CA SER A 787 -16.79 5.43 -9.52
C SER A 787 -16.51 6.92 -9.27
N SER A 788 -15.35 7.25 -8.72
CA SER A 788 -14.99 8.63 -8.38
C SER A 788 -14.79 9.49 -9.62
N ALA A 789 -14.10 8.96 -10.64
CA ALA A 789 -13.91 9.62 -11.92
C ALA A 789 -15.24 9.90 -12.63
N LEU A 790 -16.09 8.87 -12.75
CA LEU A 790 -17.36 8.99 -13.46
C LEU A 790 -18.35 9.89 -12.70
N ALA A 791 -18.43 9.78 -11.38
CA ALA A 791 -19.26 10.67 -10.55
C ALA A 791 -18.81 12.13 -10.66
N ARG A 792 -17.50 12.39 -10.69
CA ARG A 792 -16.95 13.75 -10.78
C ARG A 792 -17.27 14.42 -12.12
N ILE A 793 -17.24 13.66 -13.22
CA ILE A 793 -17.67 14.15 -14.54
C ILE A 793 -19.15 14.58 -14.51
N PHE A 794 -20.01 13.77 -13.89
CA PHE A 794 -21.43 14.09 -13.75
C PHE A 794 -21.70 15.18 -12.70
N ALA A 795 -20.82 15.35 -11.70
CA ALA A 795 -20.91 16.41 -10.71
C ALA A 795 -20.82 17.80 -11.37
N VAL A 796 -20.01 17.97 -12.41
CA VAL A 796 -19.99 19.21 -13.20
C VAL A 796 -21.37 19.53 -13.76
N VAL A 797 -22.11 18.52 -14.23
CA VAL A 797 -23.46 18.70 -14.76
C VAL A 797 -24.44 19.04 -13.63
N ALA A 798 -24.40 18.31 -12.52
CA ALA A 798 -25.22 18.59 -11.34
C ALA A 798 -25.01 20.01 -10.80
N GLU A 799 -23.79 20.56 -10.96
CA GLU A 799 -23.40 21.90 -10.55
C GLU A 799 -23.68 22.99 -11.61
N GLY A 800 -24.42 22.67 -12.68
CA GLY A 800 -24.78 23.66 -13.70
C GLY A 800 -23.61 24.03 -14.64
N GLY A 801 -22.65 23.12 -14.81
CA GLY A 801 -21.60 23.20 -15.82
C GLY A 801 -20.24 23.68 -15.32
N GLU A 802 -20.09 23.93 -14.01
CA GLU A 802 -18.83 24.33 -13.38
C GLU A 802 -18.60 23.57 -12.07
N LEU A 803 -17.38 23.07 -11.85
CA LEU A 803 -16.97 22.38 -10.63
C LEU A 803 -15.56 22.83 -10.24
N ASP A 804 -15.32 23.14 -8.97
CA ASP A 804 -14.01 23.55 -8.44
C ASP A 804 -13.33 24.69 -9.23
N GLY A 805 -14.12 25.61 -9.77
CA GLY A 805 -13.64 26.74 -10.60
C GLY A 805 -13.35 26.40 -12.07
N THR A 806 -13.52 25.14 -12.48
CA THR A 806 -13.43 24.71 -13.88
C THR A 806 -14.82 24.68 -14.52
N ARG A 807 -15.06 25.55 -15.51
CA ARG A 807 -16.29 25.58 -16.31
C ARG A 807 -16.13 24.80 -17.61
N LEU A 808 -17.01 23.82 -17.83
CA LEU A 808 -17.09 23.05 -19.08
C LEU A 808 -18.31 23.44 -19.92
N PHE A 809 -19.42 23.80 -19.27
CA PHE A 809 -20.67 24.11 -19.95
C PHE A 809 -21.31 25.38 -19.37
N SER A 810 -22.04 26.12 -20.18
CA SER A 810 -22.98 27.12 -19.69
C SER A 810 -24.15 26.47 -18.98
N GLN A 811 -24.78 27.20 -18.05
CA GLN A 811 -25.99 26.72 -17.38
C GLN A 811 -27.14 26.47 -18.36
N GLU A 812 -27.21 27.24 -19.44
CA GLU A 812 -28.22 27.05 -20.51
C GLU A 812 -28.01 25.71 -21.22
N ARG A 813 -26.76 25.38 -21.57
CA ARG A 813 -26.41 24.08 -22.14
C ARG A 813 -26.79 22.93 -21.20
N VAL A 814 -26.45 23.02 -19.91
CA VAL A 814 -26.79 21.98 -18.94
C VAL A 814 -28.30 21.80 -18.81
N LYS A 815 -29.08 22.89 -18.75
CA LYS A 815 -30.55 22.82 -18.74
C LYS A 815 -31.12 22.15 -19.99
N SER A 816 -30.45 22.26 -21.14
CA SER A 816 -30.89 21.57 -22.36
C SER A 816 -30.75 20.05 -22.30
N PHE A 817 -29.94 19.50 -21.38
CA PHE A 817 -29.68 18.07 -21.30
C PHE A 817 -30.89 17.23 -20.88
N THR A 818 -31.84 17.84 -20.16
CA THR A 818 -33.06 17.17 -19.68
C THR A 818 -34.22 17.24 -20.68
N ARG A 819 -34.02 17.86 -21.86
CA ARG A 819 -35.07 17.95 -22.89
C ARG A 819 -35.45 16.54 -23.38
N PRO A 820 -36.72 16.11 -23.25
CA PRO A 820 -37.19 14.85 -23.82
C PRO A 820 -36.94 14.78 -25.33
N ARG A 821 -36.63 13.60 -25.85
CA ARG A 821 -36.63 13.40 -27.31
C ARG A 821 -38.06 13.48 -27.85
N GLU A 822 -38.23 13.92 -29.09
CA GLU A 822 -39.52 13.73 -29.77
C GLU A 822 -39.80 12.22 -29.91
N GLY A 823 -41.06 11.83 -29.72
CA GLY A 823 -41.47 10.42 -29.71
C GLY A 823 -41.01 9.64 -28.48
N MET A 824 -40.66 10.28 -27.35
CA MET A 824 -40.15 9.57 -26.15
C MET A 824 -41.05 8.41 -25.66
N HIS A 825 -42.37 8.53 -25.81
CA HIS A 825 -43.33 7.50 -25.42
C HIS A 825 -43.64 6.47 -26.53
N ASP A 826 -43.05 6.63 -27.71
CA ASP A 826 -43.16 5.64 -28.78
C ASP A 826 -42.28 4.43 -28.44
N ILE A 827 -42.67 3.26 -28.96
CA ILE A 827 -41.95 2.01 -28.78
C ILE A 827 -40.53 2.16 -29.34
N ASP A 828 -39.53 1.79 -28.54
CA ASP A 828 -38.18 1.58 -29.04
C ASP A 828 -38.08 0.21 -29.69
N GLU A 829 -37.67 0.17 -30.96
CA GLU A 829 -37.62 -1.04 -31.79
C GLU A 829 -36.64 -2.09 -31.24
N ILE A 830 -35.68 -1.67 -30.40
CA ILE A 830 -34.67 -2.56 -29.79
C ILE A 830 -35.09 -2.99 -28.39
N PHE A 831 -35.56 -2.08 -27.54
CA PHE A 831 -36.05 -2.42 -26.20
C PHE A 831 -37.48 -2.98 -26.19
N THR A 832 -38.21 -2.88 -27.29
CA THR A 832 -39.60 -3.33 -27.46
C THR A 832 -40.60 -2.65 -26.50
N GLY A 833 -40.27 -1.45 -26.03
CA GLY A 833 -41.08 -0.62 -25.14
C GLY A 833 -40.60 0.84 -25.12
N PRO A 834 -41.33 1.75 -24.48
CA PRO A 834 -40.92 3.15 -24.37
C PRO A 834 -39.72 3.29 -23.41
N VAL A 835 -38.80 4.20 -23.74
CA VAL A 835 -37.57 4.44 -22.98
C VAL A 835 -37.37 5.94 -22.78
N PRO A 836 -37.05 6.43 -21.56
CA PRO A 836 -37.01 7.86 -21.25
C PRO A 836 -35.70 8.50 -21.75
N PHE A 837 -35.48 8.51 -23.06
CA PHE A 837 -34.33 9.17 -23.67
C PHE A 837 -34.59 10.67 -23.89
N GLY A 838 -33.60 11.49 -23.58
CA GLY A 838 -33.55 12.90 -23.93
C GLY A 838 -33.00 13.13 -25.34
N ALA A 839 -33.26 14.32 -25.88
CA ALA A 839 -32.68 14.78 -27.15
C ALA A 839 -31.15 14.96 -27.09
N ALA A 840 -30.61 15.15 -25.88
CA ALA A 840 -29.21 15.47 -25.64
C ALA A 840 -28.28 14.24 -25.50
N GLY A 841 -28.78 13.01 -25.61
CA GLY A 841 -27.95 11.80 -25.51
C GLY A 841 -27.90 11.14 -24.13
N PHE A 842 -28.76 11.56 -23.20
CA PHE A 842 -28.89 10.98 -21.87
C PHE A 842 -30.26 10.34 -21.68
N TRP A 843 -30.38 9.45 -20.70
CA TRP A 843 -31.68 9.10 -20.14
C TRP A 843 -32.13 10.26 -19.23
N VAL A 844 -33.44 10.52 -19.17
CA VAL A 844 -34.03 11.59 -18.35
C VAL A 844 -34.86 11.02 -17.19
N GLY A 845 -34.76 11.65 -16.03
CA GLY A 845 -35.49 11.23 -14.82
C GLY A 845 -36.93 11.75 -14.75
N GLY A 846 -37.66 11.32 -13.73
CA GLY A 846 -39.00 11.82 -13.41
C GLY A 846 -40.17 11.17 -14.15
N GLU A 847 -39.92 10.33 -15.17
CA GLU A 847 -40.98 9.64 -15.90
C GLU A 847 -41.47 8.41 -15.13
N LYS A 848 -42.64 8.52 -14.50
CA LYS A 848 -43.22 7.44 -13.68
C LYS A 848 -43.40 6.17 -14.50
N GLY A 849 -42.80 5.07 -14.03
CA GLY A 849 -42.88 3.76 -14.68
C GLY A 849 -41.95 3.58 -15.88
N MET A 850 -41.14 4.59 -16.22
CA MET A 850 -40.12 4.53 -17.28
C MET A 850 -38.71 4.82 -16.75
N SER A 851 -38.55 5.85 -15.92
CA SER A 851 -37.27 6.22 -15.32
C SER A 851 -36.90 5.28 -14.17
N ASP A 852 -35.59 5.10 -13.95
CA ASP A 852 -35.08 4.32 -12.81
C ASP A 852 -35.44 5.06 -11.49
N PRO A 853 -36.20 4.44 -10.56
CA PRO A 853 -36.61 5.10 -9.33
C PRO A 853 -35.41 5.46 -8.43
N LEU A 854 -34.24 4.85 -8.64
CA LEU A 854 -33.03 5.16 -7.89
C LEU A 854 -32.56 6.60 -8.10
N VAL A 855 -32.72 7.16 -9.32
CA VAL A 855 -32.16 8.48 -9.64
C VAL A 855 -33.00 9.61 -9.06
N GLY A 856 -34.33 9.45 -8.99
CA GLY A 856 -35.26 10.44 -8.42
C GLY A 856 -36.55 10.56 -9.23
N ASP A 857 -37.47 11.40 -8.74
CA ASP A 857 -38.86 11.48 -9.22
C ASP A 857 -39.21 12.81 -9.92
N HIS A 858 -38.21 13.60 -10.33
CA HIS A 858 -38.40 14.85 -11.09
C HIS A 858 -37.56 14.89 -12.37
N HIS A 859 -37.89 15.84 -13.25
CA HIS A 859 -37.38 15.90 -14.62
C HIS A 859 -36.03 16.63 -14.77
N ASP A 860 -35.45 17.16 -13.70
CA ASP A 860 -34.13 17.85 -13.74
C ASP A 860 -32.96 16.88 -13.54
N ILE A 861 -33.15 15.62 -13.93
CA ILE A 861 -32.19 14.54 -13.76
C ILE A 861 -31.80 13.99 -15.13
N ILE A 862 -30.50 13.81 -15.34
CA ILE A 862 -29.98 12.99 -16.43
C ILE A 862 -29.25 11.77 -15.87
N TYR A 863 -29.28 10.66 -16.58
CA TYR A 863 -28.54 9.47 -16.19
C TYR A 863 -28.09 8.63 -17.39
N SER A 864 -27.18 7.70 -17.14
CA SER A 864 -26.65 6.79 -18.14
C SER A 864 -26.43 5.40 -17.53
N PRO A 865 -27.35 4.44 -17.76
CA PRO A 865 -27.20 3.07 -17.30
C PRO A 865 -26.24 2.28 -18.20
N GLY A 866 -25.52 1.34 -17.59
CA GLY A 866 -24.64 0.38 -18.23
C GLY A 866 -25.14 -1.05 -18.07
N ALA A 867 -24.80 -1.92 -19.03
CA ALA A 867 -25.02 -3.36 -18.88
C ALA A 867 -24.34 -3.87 -17.59
N GLY A 868 -24.95 -4.84 -16.92
CA GLY A 868 -24.51 -5.29 -15.58
C GLY A 868 -24.90 -4.36 -14.43
N GLY A 869 -25.70 -3.33 -14.69
CA GLY A 869 -26.28 -2.48 -13.64
C GLY A 869 -25.38 -1.35 -13.14
N SER A 870 -24.23 -1.09 -13.78
CA SER A 870 -23.51 0.16 -13.52
C SER A 870 -24.40 1.36 -13.88
N LEU A 871 -24.36 2.42 -13.09
CA LEU A 871 -25.25 3.57 -13.24
C LEU A 871 -24.55 4.85 -12.79
N VAL A 872 -24.66 5.90 -13.61
CA VAL A 872 -24.28 7.26 -13.22
C VAL A 872 -25.43 8.22 -13.49
N TRP A 873 -25.64 9.18 -12.59
CA TRP A 873 -26.63 10.25 -12.78
C TRP A 873 -26.16 11.59 -12.22
N ALA A 874 -26.78 12.65 -12.74
CA ALA A 874 -26.69 14.01 -12.25
C ALA A 874 -28.10 14.55 -12.05
N ASP A 875 -28.40 14.94 -10.81
CA ASP A 875 -29.57 15.69 -10.40
C ASP A 875 -29.16 17.17 -10.31
N ILE A 876 -29.63 17.95 -11.29
CA ILE A 876 -29.27 19.35 -11.46
C ILE A 876 -30.00 20.23 -10.44
N ARG A 877 -31.22 19.81 -10.02
CA ARG A 877 -32.04 20.57 -9.06
C ARG A 877 -31.46 20.46 -7.66
N ASP A 878 -31.16 19.24 -7.24
CA ASP A 878 -30.73 18.95 -5.88
C ASP A 878 -29.19 18.97 -5.75
N ARG A 879 -28.47 19.19 -6.87
CA ARG A 879 -27.00 19.27 -6.96
C ARG A 879 -26.33 17.99 -6.45
N ILE A 880 -26.83 16.86 -6.93
CA ILE A 880 -26.35 15.53 -6.57
C ILE A 880 -25.81 14.85 -7.83
N ALA A 881 -24.64 14.23 -7.74
CA ALA A 881 -24.17 13.30 -8.76
C ALA A 881 -23.70 12.02 -8.12
N VAL A 882 -24.05 10.87 -8.69
CA VAL A 882 -23.69 9.58 -8.13
C VAL A 882 -23.26 8.64 -9.24
N SER A 883 -22.22 7.86 -8.95
CA SER A 883 -21.79 6.74 -9.79
C SER A 883 -21.74 5.47 -8.95
N ILE A 884 -22.38 4.42 -9.46
CA ILE A 884 -22.30 3.05 -8.95
C ILE A 884 -21.69 2.21 -10.07
N VAL A 885 -20.55 1.57 -9.81
CA VAL A 885 -19.87 0.69 -10.77
C VAL A 885 -19.61 -0.66 -10.13
N ASN A 886 -19.71 -1.73 -10.92
CA ASN A 886 -19.56 -3.10 -10.43
C ASN A 886 -19.01 -4.02 -11.51
N ASN A 887 -18.59 -5.23 -11.13
CA ASN A 887 -18.03 -6.23 -12.04
C ASN A 887 -18.87 -7.50 -12.20
N HIS A 888 -20.18 -7.44 -11.91
CA HIS A 888 -21.09 -8.58 -11.99
C HIS A 888 -22.17 -8.36 -13.06
N MET A 889 -22.24 -9.26 -14.03
CA MET A 889 -23.06 -9.09 -15.24
C MET A 889 -24.35 -9.93 -15.26
N ASP A 890 -24.65 -10.68 -14.20
CA ASP A 890 -25.80 -11.60 -14.19
C ASP A 890 -27.14 -10.88 -14.01
N ALA A 891 -27.99 -10.90 -15.04
CA ALA A 891 -29.29 -10.27 -15.03
C ALA A 891 -30.23 -10.84 -13.94
N GLY A 892 -30.10 -12.13 -13.58
CA GLY A 892 -30.93 -12.75 -12.55
C GLY A 892 -30.66 -12.20 -11.14
N VAL A 893 -29.41 -11.86 -10.84
CA VAL A 893 -29.01 -11.19 -9.59
C VAL A 893 -29.54 -9.75 -9.54
N LEU A 894 -29.69 -9.11 -10.70
CA LEU A 894 -30.15 -7.73 -10.86
C LEU A 894 -31.69 -7.60 -10.92
N ALA A 895 -32.42 -8.66 -11.32
CA ALA A 895 -33.86 -8.66 -11.63
C ALA A 895 -34.79 -9.22 -10.53
N GLU A 896 -34.30 -9.37 -9.30
CA GLU A 896 -35.13 -9.74 -8.14
C GLU A 896 -36.21 -8.67 -7.80
N PRO A 897 -37.27 -9.01 -7.03
CA PRO A 897 -38.45 -8.13 -6.84
C PRO A 897 -38.15 -6.73 -6.26
N GLU A 898 -37.02 -6.54 -5.57
CA GLU A 898 -36.46 -5.21 -5.26
C GLU A 898 -35.13 -5.02 -6.02
N PRO A 899 -35.01 -3.98 -6.88
CA PRO A 899 -33.79 -3.71 -7.65
C PRO A 899 -32.56 -3.65 -6.74
N ILE A 900 -31.43 -4.20 -7.19
CA ILE A 900 -30.26 -4.47 -6.34
C ILE A 900 -29.69 -3.22 -5.65
N TRP A 901 -29.84 -2.06 -6.28
CA TRP A 901 -29.31 -0.80 -5.78
C TRP A 901 -30.26 -0.05 -4.82
N THR A 902 -31.50 -0.53 -4.62
CA THR A 902 -32.53 0.22 -3.87
C THR A 902 -32.10 0.51 -2.42
N GLY A 903 -31.50 -0.47 -1.74
CA GLY A 903 -30.98 -0.29 -0.38
C GLY A 903 -29.85 0.75 -0.33
N LEU A 904 -28.94 0.71 -1.30
CA LEU A 904 -27.84 1.66 -1.43
C LEU A 904 -28.35 3.07 -1.74
N GLY A 905 -29.32 3.21 -2.66
CA GLY A 905 -29.97 4.47 -2.97
C GLY A 905 -30.62 5.14 -1.75
N ARG A 906 -31.34 4.35 -0.94
CA ARG A 906 -31.92 4.85 0.32
C ARG A 906 -30.83 5.34 1.28
N ALA A 907 -29.74 4.59 1.43
CA ALA A 907 -28.64 4.98 2.29
C ALA A 907 -27.96 6.27 1.79
N ILE A 908 -27.73 6.42 0.49
CA ILE A 908 -27.17 7.64 -0.11
C ILE A 908 -28.06 8.85 0.18
N ARG A 909 -29.38 8.74 -0.04
CA ARG A 909 -30.32 9.83 0.23
C ARG A 909 -30.37 10.20 1.71
N GLN A 910 -30.28 9.22 2.61
CA GLN A 910 -30.23 9.48 4.05
C GLN A 910 -28.96 10.22 4.47
N VAL A 911 -27.80 9.82 3.95
CA VAL A 911 -26.53 10.51 4.21
C VAL A 911 -26.60 11.95 3.70
N ILE A 912 -27.06 12.16 2.46
CA ILE A 912 -27.18 13.51 1.88
C ILE A 912 -28.17 14.39 2.66
N ALA A 913 -29.26 13.83 3.17
CA ALA A 913 -30.25 14.59 3.94
C ALA A 913 -29.74 15.09 5.31
N GLU A 914 -28.64 14.54 5.81
CA GLU A 914 -28.02 14.92 7.09
C GLU A 914 -26.90 15.98 6.93
N ILE A 915 -26.51 16.30 5.69
CA ILE A 915 -25.50 17.31 5.33
C ILE A 915 -26.20 18.61 4.93
#